data_AF-F0WR93-F1
#
_entry.id   AF-F0WR93-F1
#
_cell.length_a   1.000
_cell.length_b   1.000
_cell.length_c   1.000
_cell.angle_alpha   90.00
_cell.angle_beta   90.00
_cell.angle_gamma   90.00
#
_symmetry.space_group_name_H-M   'P 1'
#
loop_
_entity.id
_entity.type
_entity.pdbx_description
1 polymer ?
#
loop_
_entity_poly.entity_id
_entity_poly.type
_entity_poly.pdbx_seq_one_letter_code
_entity_poly.pdbx_strand_id
1 'polypeptide(L)'
;MFIPLHEPTFDQEHTRAICIGSGRFLRAVLVPFFRRIECKVVIAQPRGSDFVKACEANKGSYELDTIDRDGKVSTNTLQVEGVGSLGSDSGRDAFMKLPKQLPQLRFIGIGVTESGISSDSDAMCSLVDLLYQCFRSIPSNTISVLSTDNFPRNGDSIKRCVDTLVGRTKAFQTSDHYSKEYTSFQNYIYTQVIFHNTIVDRITSHRPDDVLVPLAEPSPRKTLIIEDLKQGLGILELRCMRDAQVRHKSEEFAVDEALKLNVANATHTAMVYLMALSRISNTRHATDLSILQEHLQRLFHLDILPALGTQGVLSDVATQMYEEWMTRVRHKHLGLDTFWVCQNALFKFQVRLFSIVKKQMEAVPSYRPSLSLAFVAASILRFLTPISDNFVGEPIVFKGKMDPLVNEENGSDSTPRDSKSWFYSSGLKVDFFSGEYDFQDGSTTGIIGKTLYRATAPILTAMRNNGKKCVSAETSADVGVAVSFVLNQMDDFDLSNPIHAEFASTVTALYHRMLTGSTCLEVLSQLLGNKESSEPLQSTEEIADFVKESILSVRVVDVHTHLFPPTHGTLMLWGINELITYHYLVAEFFMTAEIDIESFNTLPKEEQARLIWEHLFIQRSPISEACRGVITTLQELGLGHLVAKRDLKGIQEWFKEQDPQEYVAKVFSLAKIRYAVMTNIPFDPQEAQYWLGDPSENIPPASWSRTYFRSALRVDQLLLGDWESIEKALDVFDLSPSVKGCRKLLTKWIEIMQPEYFMASVPIDFQYPSSDMGSDSNPSARELLLYVLLPLAEEKKLPIALKFDSVRPINAALGVAGDGLQPSNVNTLIALCRDFPRVKFLATFLSRVNQHQVTVVANKFANLHLYGCWWYCNNPSIIDELTRMRLEILGTAFTAQHSDARVLDQLIYKWRHSREVIVPIMVEMYQKLHASGWMLTKAQVQRDIKRLFGGAYEEFMAKQ
;
A
#
# COMPACT_ATOMS: atom_id res chain seq x y z
N MET A 1 -29.71 15.10 39.88
CA MET A 1 -29.84 16.56 40.18
C MET A 1 -28.57 17.00 40.91
N PHE A 2 -28.14 18.27 40.83
CA PHE A 2 -26.91 18.76 41.49
C PHE A 2 -27.07 18.90 43.02
N ILE A 3 -27.25 17.78 43.70
CA ILE A 3 -27.38 17.68 45.15
C ILE A 3 -26.22 16.83 45.71
N PRO A 4 -25.87 16.99 46.99
CA PRO A 4 -24.85 16.14 47.60
C PRO A 4 -25.35 14.69 47.65
N LEU A 5 -24.49 13.74 47.29
CA LEU A 5 -24.88 12.34 47.11
C LEU A 5 -24.72 11.48 48.37
N HIS A 6 -23.99 11.98 49.37
CA HIS A 6 -23.62 11.23 50.57
C HIS A 6 -24.08 11.87 51.88
N GLU A 7 -24.35 13.16 51.88
CA GLU A 7 -24.66 13.96 53.06
C GLU A 7 -25.82 14.93 52.75
N PRO A 8 -26.53 15.48 53.75
CA PRO A 8 -27.64 16.40 53.51
C PRO A 8 -27.20 17.75 52.90
N THR A 9 -25.93 18.12 53.03
CA THR A 9 -25.33 19.33 52.46
C THR A 9 -23.95 19.03 51.89
N PHE A 10 -23.50 19.82 50.92
CA PHE A 10 -22.14 19.72 50.39
C PHE A 10 -21.12 19.95 51.51
N ASP A 11 -20.01 19.21 51.48
CA ASP A 11 -18.85 19.52 52.33
C ASP A 11 -18.30 20.90 51.95
N GLN A 12 -18.66 21.91 52.74
CA GLN A 12 -18.39 23.31 52.43
C GLN A 12 -16.90 23.67 52.50
N GLU A 13 -16.08 22.82 53.13
CA GLU A 13 -14.65 23.03 53.27
C GLU A 13 -13.89 22.39 52.09
N HIS A 14 -14.24 21.15 51.73
CA HIS A 14 -13.47 20.37 50.76
C HIS A 14 -14.06 20.34 49.35
N THR A 15 -15.33 20.70 49.15
CA THR A 15 -15.98 20.76 47.82
C THR A 15 -15.62 22.06 47.10
N ARG A 16 -14.45 22.04 46.45
CA ARG A 16 -13.83 23.23 45.85
C ARG A 16 -13.74 23.19 44.32
N ALA A 17 -14.30 22.16 43.67
CA ALA A 17 -14.24 22.00 42.21
C ALA A 17 -15.60 21.68 41.57
N ILE A 18 -15.90 22.38 40.47
CA ILE A 18 -17.00 22.06 39.54
C ILE A 18 -16.41 21.68 38.20
N CYS A 19 -16.91 20.64 37.56
CA CYS A 19 -16.43 20.15 36.27
C CYS A 19 -17.56 20.18 35.23
N ILE A 20 -17.39 20.91 34.13
CA ILE A 20 -18.30 20.89 32.97
C ILE A 20 -17.75 19.90 31.95
N GLY A 21 -18.42 18.76 31.79
CA GLY A 21 -17.96 17.62 31.00
C GLY A 21 -17.94 16.33 31.81
N SER A 22 -18.20 15.20 31.15
CA SER A 22 -18.10 13.85 31.74
C SER A 22 -17.21 12.92 30.91
N GLY A 23 -16.36 13.49 30.06
CA GLY A 23 -15.46 12.77 29.16
C GLY A 23 -14.38 11.96 29.89
N ARG A 24 -13.73 11.06 29.15
CA ARG A 24 -12.71 10.13 29.67
C ARG A 24 -11.52 10.85 30.30
N PHE A 25 -10.97 11.88 29.67
CA PHE A 25 -9.84 12.63 30.24
C PHE A 25 -10.18 13.31 31.56
N LEU A 26 -11.35 13.94 31.65
CA LEU A 26 -11.82 14.54 32.89
C LEU A 26 -11.90 13.52 34.02
N ARG A 27 -12.44 12.33 33.74
CA ARG A 27 -12.60 11.25 34.73
C ARG A 27 -11.33 10.44 35.00
N ALA A 28 -10.40 10.36 34.06
CA ALA A 28 -9.15 9.59 34.19
C ALA A 28 -7.95 10.47 34.60
N VAL A 29 -8.05 11.79 34.52
CA VAL A 29 -6.95 12.73 34.81
C VAL A 29 -7.38 13.80 35.81
N LEU A 30 -8.36 14.63 35.46
CA LEU A 30 -8.64 15.84 36.24
C LEU A 30 -9.36 15.57 37.57
N VAL A 31 -10.33 14.66 37.59
CA VAL A 31 -11.01 14.26 38.84
C VAL A 31 -10.05 13.53 39.79
N PRO A 32 -9.24 12.54 39.34
CA PRO A 32 -8.17 11.97 40.17
C PRO A 32 -7.19 13.01 40.72
N PHE A 33 -6.81 14.00 39.91
CA PHE A 33 -5.96 15.11 40.34
C PHE A 33 -6.61 15.89 41.49
N PHE A 34 -7.87 16.33 41.34
CA PHE A 34 -8.57 17.05 42.41
C PHE A 34 -8.69 16.22 43.69
N ARG A 35 -9.00 14.93 43.58
CA ARG A 35 -9.10 14.04 44.73
C ARG A 35 -7.79 13.92 45.52
N ARG A 36 -6.63 13.96 44.85
CA ARG A 36 -5.31 13.89 45.50
C ARG A 36 -4.91 15.15 46.24
N ILE A 37 -5.41 16.31 45.82
CA ILE A 37 -5.26 17.59 46.55
C ILE A 37 -6.43 17.84 47.52
N GLU A 38 -7.06 16.74 47.97
CA GLU A 38 -8.19 16.74 48.91
C GLU A 38 -9.36 17.64 48.48
N CYS A 39 -9.55 17.80 47.17
CA CYS A 39 -10.64 18.56 46.58
C CYS A 39 -11.75 17.62 46.11
N LYS A 40 -12.92 17.73 46.72
CA LYS A 40 -14.14 17.07 46.27
C LYS A 40 -14.71 17.79 45.05
N VAL A 41 -15.34 17.03 44.14
CA VAL A 41 -15.70 17.50 42.79
C VAL A 41 -17.19 17.28 42.52
N VAL A 42 -17.83 18.27 41.92
CA VAL A 42 -19.17 18.15 41.32
C VAL A 42 -19.05 18.08 39.80
N ILE A 43 -19.71 17.10 39.15
CA ILE A 43 -19.64 16.90 37.70
C ILE A 43 -20.96 17.28 37.02
N ALA A 44 -20.89 18.14 36.01
CA ALA A 44 -21.98 18.54 35.14
C ALA A 44 -21.82 17.92 33.74
N GLN A 45 -22.69 16.97 33.40
CA GLN A 45 -22.76 16.38 32.07
C GLN A 45 -23.43 17.37 31.10
N PRO A 46 -22.74 17.87 30.05
CA PRO A 46 -23.29 18.93 29.19
C PRO A 46 -24.50 18.49 28.35
N ARG A 47 -24.48 17.25 27.85
CA ARG A 47 -25.53 16.65 27.00
C ARG A 47 -25.87 15.24 27.47
N GLY A 48 -27.14 14.87 27.40
CA GLY A 48 -27.62 13.56 27.86
C GLY A 48 -27.57 13.40 29.39
N SER A 49 -27.84 12.18 29.89
CA SER A 49 -27.90 11.91 31.34
C SER A 49 -27.30 10.55 31.74
N ASP A 50 -26.63 9.86 30.82
CA ASP A 50 -26.26 8.45 31.03
C ASP A 50 -25.20 8.28 32.12
N PHE A 51 -24.18 9.15 32.13
CA PHE A 51 -23.18 9.15 33.21
C PHE A 51 -23.80 9.58 34.54
N VAL A 52 -24.68 10.59 34.53
CA VAL A 52 -25.41 11.03 35.72
C VAL A 52 -26.18 9.86 36.35
N LYS A 53 -26.99 9.16 35.55
CA LYS A 53 -27.78 8.00 35.99
C LYS A 53 -26.91 6.88 36.53
N ALA A 54 -25.82 6.53 35.83
CA ALA A 54 -24.91 5.48 36.25
C ALA A 54 -24.19 5.85 37.57
N CYS A 55 -23.79 7.11 37.73
CA CYS A 55 -23.14 7.58 38.94
C CYS A 55 -24.11 7.67 40.13
N GLU A 56 -25.34 8.14 39.92
CA GLU A 56 -26.41 8.15 40.93
C GLU A 56 -26.74 6.71 41.39
N ALA A 57 -26.84 5.76 40.45
CA ALA A 57 -27.06 4.33 40.76
C ALA A 57 -25.92 3.74 41.61
N ASN A 58 -24.68 4.18 41.37
CA ASN A 58 -23.49 3.78 42.12
C ASN A 58 -23.18 4.71 43.30
N LYS A 59 -24.21 5.40 43.84
CA LYS A 59 -24.11 6.28 45.01
C LYS A 59 -22.96 7.28 44.89
N GLY A 60 -22.89 8.03 43.80
CA GLY A 60 -21.87 9.07 43.61
C GLY A 60 -20.47 8.56 43.32
N SER A 61 -20.34 7.32 42.82
CA SER A 61 -19.05 6.77 42.41
C SER A 61 -19.04 6.34 40.95
N TYR A 62 -17.84 6.24 40.39
CA TYR A 62 -17.60 5.61 39.09
C TYR A 62 -16.27 4.85 39.11
N GLU A 63 -16.17 3.86 38.25
CA GLU A 63 -14.96 3.04 38.11
C GLU A 63 -14.01 3.63 37.07
N LEU A 64 -12.71 3.45 37.31
CA LEU A 64 -11.61 3.74 36.38
C LEU A 64 -10.72 2.50 36.30
N ASP A 65 -10.69 1.86 35.13
CA ASP A 65 -9.81 0.73 34.87
C ASP A 65 -8.42 1.23 34.45
N THR A 66 -7.39 0.64 35.01
CA THR A 66 -5.99 0.83 34.61
C THR A 66 -5.44 -0.50 34.13
N ILE A 67 -4.97 -0.55 32.88
CA ILE A 67 -4.40 -1.75 32.26
C ILE A 67 -2.88 -1.65 32.16
N ASP A 68 -2.20 -2.62 32.74
CA ASP A 68 -0.75 -2.75 32.70
C ASP A 68 -0.29 -3.34 31.35
N ARG A 69 1.02 -3.25 31.08
CA ARG A 69 1.62 -3.73 29.81
C ARG A 69 1.44 -5.21 29.55
N ASP A 70 1.30 -6.01 30.61
CA ASP A 70 1.03 -7.45 30.54
C ASP A 70 -0.46 -7.77 30.33
N GLY A 71 -1.31 -6.74 30.25
CA GLY A 71 -2.76 -6.87 30.07
C GLY A 71 -3.55 -6.99 31.38
N LYS A 72 -2.89 -6.97 32.54
CA LYS A 72 -3.58 -7.01 33.83
C LYS A 72 -4.37 -5.73 34.05
N VAL A 73 -5.65 -5.86 34.39
CA VAL A 73 -6.53 -4.72 34.69
C VAL A 73 -6.70 -4.59 36.19
N SER A 74 -6.57 -3.36 36.69
CA SER A 74 -6.94 -2.95 38.05
C SER A 74 -8.04 -1.89 37.99
N THR A 75 -9.05 -2.02 38.83
CA THR A 75 -10.19 -1.09 38.86
C THR A 75 -10.14 -0.25 40.13
N ASN A 76 -10.13 1.08 39.96
CA ASN A 76 -10.22 2.04 41.06
C ASN A 76 -11.60 2.69 41.05
N THR A 77 -12.26 2.73 42.21
CA THR A 77 -13.53 3.45 42.38
C THR A 77 -13.27 4.86 42.87
N LEU A 78 -13.73 5.85 42.11
CA LEU A 78 -13.59 7.28 42.42
C LEU A 78 -14.95 7.84 42.83
N GLN A 79 -14.96 8.62 43.90
CA GLN A 79 -16.15 9.31 44.40
C GLN A 79 -16.22 10.76 43.91
N VAL A 80 -17.43 11.20 43.61
CA VAL A 80 -17.79 12.59 43.33
C VAL A 80 -18.83 13.04 44.35
N GLU A 81 -18.80 14.32 44.69
CA GLU A 81 -19.68 14.86 45.72
C GLU A 81 -21.10 15.10 45.17
N GLY A 82 -21.20 15.43 43.88
CA GLY A 82 -22.45 15.68 43.19
C GLY A 82 -22.34 15.45 41.70
N VAL A 83 -23.45 15.08 41.06
CA VAL A 83 -23.51 14.88 39.61
C VAL A 83 -24.85 15.38 39.06
N GLY A 84 -24.84 15.96 37.88
CA GLY A 84 -26.07 16.45 37.24
C GLY A 84 -25.92 16.65 35.75
N SER A 85 -27.05 16.79 35.06
CA SER A 85 -27.10 17.04 33.62
C SER A 85 -27.47 18.49 33.36
N LEU A 86 -26.75 19.13 32.43
CA LEU A 86 -27.12 20.43 31.86
C LEU A 86 -28.06 20.29 30.65
N GLY A 87 -28.44 19.06 30.30
CA GLY A 87 -29.36 18.76 29.21
C GLY A 87 -30.84 19.00 29.54
N SER A 88 -31.19 19.27 30.80
CA SER A 88 -32.55 19.63 31.23
C SER A 88 -32.58 21.01 31.89
N ASP A 89 -33.69 21.73 31.76
CA ASP A 89 -33.84 23.06 32.36
C ASP A 89 -33.76 23.01 33.89
N SER A 90 -34.38 22.00 34.51
CA SER A 90 -34.27 21.76 35.96
C SER A 90 -32.83 21.50 36.42
N GLY A 91 -32.03 20.84 35.59
CA GLY A 91 -30.62 20.59 35.84
C GLY A 91 -29.79 21.87 35.73
N ARG A 92 -30.03 22.68 34.70
CA ARG A 92 -29.39 24.00 34.53
C ARG A 92 -29.72 24.93 35.71
N ASP A 93 -30.97 25.00 36.14
CA ASP A 93 -31.38 25.82 37.29
C ASP A 93 -30.70 25.39 38.58
N ALA A 94 -30.54 24.08 38.80
CA ALA A 94 -29.82 23.55 39.95
C ALA A 94 -28.31 23.86 39.86
N PHE A 95 -27.72 23.75 38.67
CA PHE A 95 -26.31 24.07 38.42
C PHE A 95 -25.99 25.52 38.77
N MET A 96 -26.84 26.46 38.37
CA MET A 96 -26.63 27.89 38.64
C MET A 96 -26.71 28.26 40.12
N LYS A 97 -27.28 27.39 40.97
CA LYS A 97 -27.33 27.59 42.43
C LYS A 97 -26.07 27.09 43.16
N LEU A 98 -25.20 26.32 42.49
CA LEU A 98 -24.03 25.70 43.11
C LEU A 98 -23.05 26.69 43.74
N PRO A 99 -22.67 27.83 43.12
CA PRO A 99 -21.70 28.75 43.73
C PRO A 99 -22.13 29.27 45.11
N LYS A 100 -23.44 29.43 45.35
CA LYS A 100 -23.97 29.83 46.67
C LYS A 100 -23.84 28.71 47.71
N GLN A 101 -23.82 27.46 47.29
CA GLN A 101 -23.71 26.29 48.16
C GLN A 101 -22.25 25.89 48.43
N LEU A 102 -21.31 26.39 47.62
CA LEU A 102 -19.89 26.05 47.63
C LEU A 102 -19.03 27.29 47.92
N PRO A 103 -19.00 27.79 49.18
CA PRO A 103 -18.31 29.03 49.52
C PRO A 103 -16.79 28.98 49.28
N GLN A 104 -16.20 27.79 49.25
CA GLN A 104 -14.77 27.56 48.99
C GLN A 104 -14.48 27.15 47.53
N LEU A 105 -15.42 27.30 46.60
CA LEU A 105 -15.21 26.99 45.18
C LEU A 105 -13.99 27.74 44.64
N ARG A 106 -13.08 26.98 44.03
CA ARG A 106 -11.79 27.47 43.52
C ARG A 106 -11.48 26.98 42.11
N PHE A 107 -11.93 25.79 41.74
CA PHE A 107 -11.58 25.17 40.46
C PHE A 107 -12.80 24.97 39.57
N ILE A 108 -12.64 25.29 38.29
CA ILE A 108 -13.59 24.89 37.26
C ILE A 108 -12.84 24.05 36.21
N GLY A 109 -13.20 22.77 36.12
CA GLY A 109 -12.70 21.86 35.09
C GLY A 109 -13.55 21.90 33.83
N ILE A 110 -12.92 21.96 32.66
CA ILE A 110 -13.55 21.94 31.34
C ILE A 110 -13.13 20.66 30.62
N GLY A 111 -14.04 19.70 30.51
CA GLY A 111 -13.82 18.40 29.88
C GLY A 111 -14.66 18.19 28.63
N VAL A 112 -14.65 19.20 27.75
CA VAL A 112 -15.21 19.13 26.40
C VAL A 112 -14.09 19.17 25.37
N THR A 113 -14.33 18.65 24.17
CA THR A 113 -13.38 18.73 23.05
C THR A 113 -13.27 20.15 22.52
N GLU A 114 -12.32 20.39 21.63
CA GLU A 114 -12.09 21.62 20.87
C GLU A 114 -13.38 22.21 20.28
N SER A 115 -14.21 21.36 19.66
CA SER A 115 -15.53 21.75 19.14
C SER A 115 -16.49 22.27 20.22
N GLY A 116 -16.30 21.86 21.47
CA GLY A 116 -17.01 22.37 22.64
C GLY A 116 -16.41 23.65 23.22
N ILE A 117 -15.24 24.10 22.77
CA ILE A 117 -14.60 25.37 23.17
C ILE A 117 -14.78 26.36 22.01
N SER A 118 -16.02 26.79 21.86
CA SER A 118 -16.46 27.75 20.86
C SER A 118 -17.48 28.68 21.49
N SER A 119 -17.58 29.91 20.96
CA SER A 119 -18.60 30.88 21.37
C SER A 119 -20.03 30.41 21.11
N ASP A 120 -20.23 29.39 20.27
CA ASP A 120 -21.56 28.86 19.95
C ASP A 120 -21.89 27.59 20.76
N SER A 121 -21.04 27.19 21.71
CA SER A 121 -21.23 25.96 22.47
C SER A 121 -22.00 26.18 23.78
N ASP A 122 -22.94 25.28 24.06
CA ASP A 122 -23.68 25.27 25.34
C ASP A 122 -22.76 25.17 26.57
N ALA A 123 -21.61 24.51 26.42
CA ALA A 123 -20.65 24.33 27.49
C ALA A 123 -19.97 25.66 27.87
N MET A 124 -19.57 26.46 26.87
CA MET A 124 -18.98 27.78 27.12
C MET A 124 -20.04 28.77 27.62
N CYS A 125 -21.26 28.73 27.11
CA CYS A 125 -22.37 29.51 27.67
C CYS A 125 -22.61 29.17 29.15
N SER A 126 -22.66 27.88 29.48
CA SER A 126 -22.82 27.41 30.86
C SER A 126 -21.66 27.83 31.77
N LEU A 127 -20.43 27.90 31.23
CA LEU A 127 -19.27 28.41 31.95
C LEU A 127 -19.44 29.90 32.29
N VAL A 128 -19.82 30.74 31.32
CA VAL A 128 -20.00 32.18 31.57
C VAL A 128 -21.13 32.42 32.58
N ASP A 129 -22.25 31.71 32.44
CA ASP A 129 -23.36 31.81 33.38
C ASP A 129 -22.93 31.35 34.79
N LEU A 130 -22.13 30.28 34.92
CA LEU A 130 -21.58 29.84 36.21
C LEU A 130 -20.63 30.89 36.81
N LEU A 131 -19.75 31.48 36.00
CA LEU A 131 -18.83 32.54 36.45
C LEU A 131 -19.60 33.78 36.92
N TYR A 132 -20.71 34.12 36.26
CA TYR A 132 -21.60 35.18 36.71
C TYR A 132 -22.21 34.86 38.08
N GLN A 133 -22.63 33.62 38.32
CA GLN A 133 -23.12 33.20 39.63
C GLN A 133 -22.01 33.20 40.71
N CYS A 134 -20.76 32.91 40.32
CA CYS A 134 -19.60 33.06 41.20
C CYS A 134 -19.37 34.53 41.58
N PHE A 135 -19.40 35.45 40.60
CA PHE A 135 -19.34 36.89 40.84
C PHE A 135 -20.44 37.36 41.81
N ARG A 136 -21.65 36.83 41.70
CA ARG A 136 -22.78 37.19 42.56
C ARG A 136 -22.70 36.63 43.98
N SER A 137 -22.12 35.43 44.16
CA SER A 137 -22.22 34.66 45.40
C SER A 137 -20.91 34.57 46.20
N ILE A 138 -19.78 34.53 45.49
CA ILE A 138 -18.43 34.33 46.02
C ILE A 138 -17.40 35.27 45.33
N PRO A 139 -17.65 36.60 45.28
CA PRO A 139 -16.84 37.55 44.50
C PRO A 139 -15.37 37.65 44.94
N SER A 140 -15.05 37.22 46.17
CA SER A 140 -13.69 37.24 46.72
C SER A 140 -12.85 36.04 46.30
N ASN A 141 -13.46 34.99 45.75
CA ASN A 141 -12.74 33.77 45.40
C ASN A 141 -12.02 33.93 44.07
N THR A 142 -10.74 33.55 44.05
CA THR A 142 -9.99 33.39 42.80
C THR A 142 -10.32 32.04 42.18
N ILE A 143 -10.85 32.04 40.96
CA ILE A 143 -11.31 30.86 40.23
C ILE A 143 -10.29 30.45 39.17
N SER A 144 -9.76 29.24 39.29
CA SER A 144 -8.84 28.61 38.32
C SER A 144 -9.61 27.73 37.35
N VAL A 145 -9.56 28.05 36.06
CA VAL A 145 -10.20 27.29 34.98
C VAL A 145 -9.17 26.40 34.31
N LEU A 146 -9.43 25.09 34.26
CA LEU A 146 -8.51 24.05 33.76
C LEU A 146 -9.18 23.24 32.66
N SER A 147 -8.54 23.10 31.50
CA SER A 147 -9.04 22.27 30.39
C SER A 147 -8.44 20.85 30.44
N THR A 148 -9.15 19.88 29.87
CA THR A 148 -8.59 18.54 29.60
C THR A 148 -8.44 18.24 28.10
N ASP A 149 -8.54 19.26 27.23
CA ASP A 149 -8.35 19.05 25.80
C ASP A 149 -7.01 19.60 25.31
N ASN A 150 -6.34 18.84 24.46
CA ASN A 150 -5.00 19.14 23.96
C ASN A 150 -5.06 19.84 22.60
N PHE A 151 -5.45 21.12 22.62
CA PHE A 151 -5.30 22.03 21.48
C PHE A 151 -4.50 23.27 21.92
N PRO A 152 -3.85 23.98 21.00
CA PRO A 152 -2.91 25.04 21.34
C PRO A 152 -3.54 26.12 22.22
N ARG A 153 -2.87 26.48 23.32
CA ARG A 153 -3.26 27.58 24.21
C ARG A 153 -4.74 27.49 24.61
N ASN A 154 -5.13 26.33 25.13
CA ASN A 154 -6.53 26.02 25.44
C ASN A 154 -7.19 26.98 26.45
N GLY A 155 -6.45 27.43 27.47
CA GLY A 155 -6.90 28.41 28.45
C GLY A 155 -7.15 29.77 27.82
N ASP A 156 -6.23 30.23 26.96
CA ASP A 156 -6.37 31.49 26.23
C ASP A 156 -7.60 31.45 25.29
N SER A 157 -7.87 30.29 24.71
CA SER A 157 -9.03 30.07 23.84
C SER A 157 -10.35 30.04 24.60
N ILE A 158 -10.40 29.42 25.78
CA ILE A 158 -11.56 29.50 26.69
C ILE A 158 -11.79 30.96 27.10
N LYS A 159 -10.72 31.69 27.47
CA LYS A 159 -10.82 33.11 27.82
C LYS A 159 -11.43 33.93 26.68
N ARG A 160 -10.98 33.74 25.43
CA ARG A 160 -11.56 34.41 24.25
C ARG A 160 -13.05 34.11 24.07
N CYS A 161 -13.46 32.85 24.29
CA CYS A 161 -14.88 32.49 24.27
C CYS A 161 -15.67 33.21 25.36
N VAL A 162 -15.14 33.24 26.59
CA VAL A 162 -15.77 33.95 27.72
C VAL A 162 -15.88 35.44 27.40
N ASP A 163 -14.81 36.10 26.97
CA ASP A 163 -14.80 37.54 26.63
C ASP A 163 -15.87 37.87 25.56
N THR A 164 -16.05 36.97 24.58
CA THR A 164 -17.08 37.11 23.53
C THR A 164 -18.50 36.90 24.08
N LEU A 165 -18.67 35.97 25.01
CA LEU A 165 -19.97 35.54 25.54
C LEU A 165 -20.46 36.36 26.72
N VAL A 166 -19.61 37.10 27.42
CA VAL A 166 -20.00 37.95 28.57
C VAL A 166 -21.13 38.91 28.20
N GLY A 167 -21.15 39.44 26.97
CA GLY A 167 -22.25 40.27 26.44
C GLY A 167 -23.54 39.54 26.05
N ARG A 168 -23.55 38.21 26.04
CA ARG A 168 -24.67 37.36 25.55
C ARG A 168 -25.31 36.50 26.64
N THR A 169 -24.82 36.56 27.89
CA THR A 169 -25.38 35.77 28.99
C THR A 169 -26.86 36.07 29.20
N LYS A 170 -27.62 35.08 29.72
CA LYS A 170 -29.04 35.27 30.06
C LYS A 170 -29.27 36.44 31.04
N ALA A 171 -28.27 36.77 31.85
CA ALA A 171 -28.30 37.88 32.81
C ALA A 171 -28.20 39.27 32.16
N PHE A 172 -27.60 39.39 30.96
CA PHE A 172 -27.38 40.64 30.24
C PHE A 172 -28.08 40.68 28.87
N GLN A 173 -29.16 39.90 28.67
CA GLN A 173 -29.95 39.88 27.42
C GLN A 173 -30.61 41.22 27.06
N THR A 174 -30.52 42.24 27.92
CA THR A 174 -30.89 43.62 27.61
C THR A 174 -29.64 44.42 27.24
N SER A 175 -29.74 45.16 26.13
CA SER A 175 -28.68 45.85 25.38
C SER A 175 -27.88 46.95 26.10
N ASP A 176 -27.80 46.96 27.43
CA ASP A 176 -27.05 47.94 28.20
C ASP A 176 -25.67 47.42 28.64
N HIS A 177 -24.78 47.30 27.64
CA HIS A 177 -23.35 47.00 27.84
C HIS A 177 -22.60 48.10 28.61
N TYR A 178 -23.27 49.21 28.98
CA TYR A 178 -22.70 50.29 29.80
C TYR A 178 -23.15 50.21 31.26
N SER A 179 -23.93 49.19 31.64
CA SER A 179 -24.34 49.02 33.03
C SER A 179 -23.15 48.77 33.96
N LYS A 180 -23.23 49.32 35.18
CA LYS A 180 -22.20 49.17 36.22
C LYS A 180 -21.96 47.70 36.57
N GLU A 181 -22.99 46.86 36.51
CA GLU A 181 -22.90 45.42 36.81
C GLU A 181 -22.13 44.67 35.71
N TYR A 182 -22.37 44.98 34.43
CA TYR A 182 -21.60 44.42 33.31
C TYR A 182 -20.10 44.72 33.43
N THR A 183 -19.76 46.00 33.67
CA THR A 183 -18.36 46.43 33.84
C THR A 183 -17.71 45.75 35.06
N SER A 184 -18.47 45.61 36.16
CA SER A 184 -17.99 44.94 37.39
C SER A 184 -17.74 43.45 37.15
N PHE A 185 -18.60 42.78 36.38
CA PHE A 185 -18.43 41.38 36.02
C PHE A 185 -17.22 41.18 35.09
N GLN A 186 -17.03 42.03 34.08
CA GLN A 186 -15.81 42.00 33.25
C GLN A 186 -14.54 42.17 34.09
N ASN A 187 -14.56 43.12 35.04
CA ASN A 187 -13.44 43.30 35.96
C ASN A 187 -13.23 42.08 36.86
N TYR A 188 -14.29 41.41 37.32
CA TYR A 188 -14.20 40.15 38.05
C TYR A 188 -13.54 39.05 37.19
N ILE A 189 -13.96 38.87 35.94
CA ILE A 189 -13.32 37.91 35.02
C ILE A 189 -11.83 38.22 34.88
N TYR A 190 -11.45 39.49 34.73
CA TYR A 190 -10.06 39.89 34.54
C TYR A 190 -9.18 39.68 35.80
N THR A 191 -9.74 39.95 36.97
CA THR A 191 -8.98 40.00 38.25
C THR A 191 -9.06 38.73 39.07
N GLN A 192 -10.20 38.05 39.07
CA GLN A 192 -10.48 36.89 39.92
C GLN A 192 -10.51 35.57 39.15
N VAL A 193 -10.63 35.57 37.82
CA VAL A 193 -10.63 34.33 37.03
C VAL A 193 -9.29 34.16 36.32
N ILE A 194 -8.70 32.97 36.47
CA ILE A 194 -7.43 32.60 35.88
C ILE A 194 -7.68 31.42 34.94
N PHE A 195 -7.52 31.66 33.65
CA PHE A 195 -7.62 30.64 32.62
C PHE A 195 -6.23 30.04 32.40
N HIS A 196 -6.02 28.83 32.88
CA HIS A 196 -4.74 28.16 32.75
C HIS A 196 -4.66 27.40 31.45
N ASN A 197 -3.51 27.50 30.76
CA ASN A 197 -3.19 26.57 29.70
C ASN A 197 -2.77 25.23 30.31
N THR A 198 -3.31 24.14 29.79
CA THR A 198 -3.11 22.80 30.34
C THR A 198 -2.77 21.77 29.27
N ILE A 199 -2.06 20.72 29.67
CA ILE A 199 -1.78 19.55 28.83
C ILE A 199 -2.16 18.30 29.61
N VAL A 200 -2.86 17.37 28.96
CA VAL A 200 -3.13 16.04 29.51
C VAL A 200 -2.42 14.96 28.70
N ASP A 201 -1.69 14.06 29.35
CA ASP A 201 -0.99 12.96 28.69
C ASP A 201 -1.29 11.62 29.35
N ARG A 202 -2.32 10.93 28.83
CA ARG A 202 -2.67 9.56 29.21
C ARG A 202 -3.47 8.91 28.09
N ILE A 203 -3.09 7.73 27.62
CA ILE A 203 -3.92 6.98 26.68
C ILE A 203 -5.17 6.48 27.42
N THR A 204 -6.36 6.84 26.91
CA THR A 204 -7.65 6.44 27.50
C THR A 204 -8.58 5.81 26.46
N SER A 205 -9.08 4.62 26.74
CA SER A 205 -10.17 3.91 26.06
C SER A 205 -11.39 3.76 27.00
N HIS A 206 -12.22 2.75 26.79
CA HIS A 206 -13.28 2.34 27.71
C HIS A 206 -13.26 0.81 27.90
N ARG A 207 -13.94 0.34 28.94
CA ARG A 207 -14.15 -1.11 29.15
C ARG A 207 -14.91 -1.69 27.94
N PRO A 208 -14.55 -2.89 27.44
CA PRO A 208 -15.15 -3.46 26.22
C PRO A 208 -16.69 -3.51 26.23
N ASP A 209 -17.29 -3.86 27.37
CA ASP A 209 -18.73 -4.03 27.52
C ASP A 209 -19.42 -2.87 28.26
N ASP A 210 -18.66 -1.85 28.66
CA ASP A 210 -19.19 -0.68 29.37
C ASP A 210 -18.43 0.60 28.99
N VAL A 211 -19.01 1.36 28.05
CA VAL A 211 -18.45 2.62 27.56
C VAL A 211 -18.38 3.72 28.64
N LEU A 212 -19.14 3.58 29.73
CA LEU A 212 -19.11 4.54 30.83
C LEU A 212 -17.90 4.34 31.73
N VAL A 213 -17.26 3.18 31.76
CA VAL A 213 -16.03 2.97 32.56
C VAL A 213 -14.80 3.30 31.72
N PRO A 214 -14.06 4.38 32.04
CA PRO A 214 -12.82 4.69 31.33
C PRO A 214 -11.78 3.60 31.60
N LEU A 215 -11.08 3.21 30.54
CA LEU A 215 -9.91 2.34 30.60
C LEU A 215 -8.68 3.19 30.28
N ALA A 216 -7.60 3.10 31.04
CA ALA A 216 -6.42 3.91 30.79
C ALA A 216 -5.11 3.14 31.04
N GLU A 217 -4.01 3.62 30.47
CA GLU A 217 -2.67 3.18 30.87
C GLU A 217 -2.32 3.67 32.30
N PRO A 218 -1.28 3.13 32.97
CA PRO A 218 -0.78 3.70 34.21
C PRO A 218 -0.38 5.17 34.03
N SER A 219 -0.56 5.99 35.07
CA SER A 219 -0.34 7.44 34.97
C SER A 219 1.11 7.78 34.57
N PRO A 220 1.33 8.43 33.40
CA PRO A 220 2.67 8.88 33.02
C PRO A 220 3.21 9.98 33.96
N ARG A 221 4.53 10.20 33.93
CA ARG A 221 5.18 11.24 34.77
C ARG A 221 4.68 12.67 34.50
N LYS A 222 4.12 12.92 33.33
CA LYS A 222 3.55 14.21 32.91
C LYS A 222 2.06 14.07 32.56
N THR A 223 1.29 13.40 33.42
CA THR A 223 -0.15 13.17 33.16
C THR A 223 -0.94 14.48 33.04
N LEU A 224 -0.63 15.48 33.87
CA LEU A 224 -1.23 16.82 33.80
C LEU A 224 -0.13 17.89 33.91
N ILE A 225 -0.12 18.86 33.01
CA ILE A 225 0.77 20.02 33.06
C ILE A 225 -0.10 21.27 33.08
N ILE A 226 0.21 22.23 33.96
CA ILE A 226 -0.57 23.46 34.13
C ILE A 226 0.38 24.67 34.04
N GLU A 227 0.07 25.62 33.16
CA GLU A 227 0.70 26.93 33.12
C GLU A 227 0.06 27.83 34.20
N ASP A 228 0.83 28.18 35.23
CA ASP A 228 0.38 29.03 36.34
C ASP A 228 1.29 30.25 36.52
N LEU A 229 1.17 31.19 35.57
CA LEU A 229 1.93 32.44 35.55
C LEU A 229 1.54 33.39 36.69
N LYS A 230 0.27 33.36 37.10
CA LYS A 230 -0.27 34.21 38.18
C LYS A 230 -0.16 33.57 39.57
N GLN A 231 0.38 32.35 39.67
CA GLN A 231 0.47 31.58 40.91
C GLN A 231 -0.89 31.38 41.61
N GLY A 232 -1.96 31.31 40.82
CA GLY A 232 -3.35 31.23 41.29
C GLY A 232 -3.71 29.89 41.90
N LEU A 233 -2.97 28.82 41.58
CA LEU A 233 -3.23 27.49 42.10
C LEU A 233 -2.91 27.40 43.60
N GLY A 234 -1.97 28.21 44.12
CA GLY A 234 -1.65 28.36 45.55
C GLY A 234 -1.60 27.06 46.35
N ILE A 235 -1.17 25.94 45.75
CA ILE A 235 -1.08 24.62 46.37
C ILE A 235 0.40 24.23 46.43
N LEU A 236 0.97 24.23 47.64
CA LEU A 236 2.33 23.76 47.91
C LEU A 236 2.47 22.24 47.65
N GLU A 237 1.38 21.48 47.79
CA GLU A 237 1.32 20.02 47.61
C GLU A 237 1.56 19.56 46.16
N LEU A 238 1.41 20.45 45.17
CA LEU A 238 1.65 20.14 43.76
C LEU A 238 3.12 19.76 43.49
N ARG A 239 4.05 20.27 44.31
CA ARG A 239 5.48 19.94 44.20
C ARG A 239 5.79 18.49 44.53
N CYS A 240 4.91 17.81 45.28
CA CYS A 240 5.09 16.44 45.73
C CYS A 240 4.43 15.41 44.79
N MET A 241 3.59 15.84 43.84
CA MET A 241 2.92 14.92 42.92
C MET A 241 3.84 14.55 41.76
N ARG A 242 4.02 13.24 41.54
CA ARG A 242 4.92 12.72 40.50
C ARG A 242 4.38 12.91 39.09
N ASP A 243 3.06 12.97 38.92
CA ASP A 243 2.35 12.92 37.64
C ASP A 243 1.64 14.24 37.24
N ALA A 244 1.72 15.28 38.08
CA ALA A 244 1.25 16.63 37.78
C ALA A 244 2.41 17.63 37.85
N GLN A 245 2.52 18.53 36.87
CA GLN A 245 3.60 19.52 36.81
C GLN A 245 3.04 20.93 36.60
N VAL A 246 3.62 21.91 37.31
CA VAL A 246 3.25 23.32 37.16
C VAL A 246 4.40 24.07 36.52
N ARG A 247 4.10 24.90 35.52
CA ARG A 247 5.04 25.81 34.87
C ARG A 247 4.73 27.23 35.25
N HIS A 248 5.74 27.94 35.75
CA HIS A 248 5.61 29.36 36.13
C HIS A 248 6.16 30.29 35.05
N LYS A 249 6.72 29.72 33.97
CA LYS A 249 7.23 30.43 32.82
C LYS A 249 6.56 29.91 31.56
N SER A 250 6.21 30.84 30.67
CA SER A 250 5.48 30.48 29.45
C SER A 250 6.36 29.68 28.48
N GLU A 251 7.68 29.92 28.47
CA GLU A 251 8.60 29.17 27.61
C GLU A 251 8.69 27.69 28.01
N GLU A 252 8.64 27.38 29.31
CA GLU A 252 8.66 26.00 29.79
C GLU A 252 7.38 25.24 29.38
N PHE A 253 6.21 25.90 29.46
CA PHE A 253 4.95 25.32 29.01
C PHE A 253 4.93 25.13 27.49
N ALA A 254 5.46 26.09 26.73
CA ALA A 254 5.53 26.00 25.27
C ALA A 254 6.32 24.76 24.80
N VAL A 255 7.40 24.39 25.52
CA VAL A 255 8.15 23.15 25.24
C VAL A 255 7.30 21.91 25.51
N ASP A 256 6.60 21.86 26.65
CA ASP A 256 5.72 20.73 26.96
C ASP A 256 4.56 20.60 25.95
N GLU A 257 3.99 21.73 25.52
CA GLU A 257 2.92 21.80 24.52
C GLU A 257 3.40 21.29 23.16
N ALA A 258 4.58 21.75 22.72
CA ALA A 258 5.20 21.30 21.48
C ALA A 258 5.48 19.78 21.49
N LEU A 259 6.02 19.25 22.60
CA LEU A 259 6.27 17.81 22.74
C LEU A 259 4.97 16.99 22.68
N LYS A 260 3.91 17.44 23.37
CA LYS A 260 2.63 16.71 23.36
C LYS A 260 1.91 16.81 22.01
N LEU A 261 1.77 18.02 21.47
CA LEU A 261 0.99 18.24 20.24
C LEU A 261 1.76 17.77 19.01
N ASN A 262 3.04 18.09 18.93
CA ASN A 262 3.82 17.95 17.70
C ASN A 262 4.71 16.69 17.65
N VAL A 263 4.86 15.96 18.75
CA VAL A 263 5.47 14.61 18.73
C VAL A 263 4.41 13.54 18.96
N ALA A 264 3.82 13.51 20.16
CA ALA A 264 2.88 12.44 20.53
C ALA A 264 1.59 12.47 19.71
N ASN A 265 0.85 13.59 19.74
CA ASN A 265 -0.42 13.67 19.00
C ASN A 265 -0.19 13.71 17.48
N ALA A 266 0.94 14.25 17.00
CA ALA A 266 1.29 14.31 15.58
C ALA A 266 1.55 12.93 14.98
N THR A 267 2.37 12.10 15.63
CA THR A 267 2.62 10.71 15.19
C THR A 267 1.33 9.89 15.23
N HIS A 268 0.47 10.13 16.21
CA HIS A 268 -0.85 9.53 16.26
C HIS A 268 -1.73 9.95 15.07
N THR A 269 -1.76 11.25 14.74
CA THR A 269 -2.45 11.78 13.54
C THR A 269 -1.89 11.18 12.25
N ALA A 270 -0.58 11.01 12.14
CA ALA A 270 0.08 10.48 10.95
C ALA A 270 -0.29 9.01 10.64
N MET A 271 -0.58 8.20 11.67
CA MET A 271 -0.90 6.79 11.46
C MET A 271 -2.38 6.50 11.24
N VAL A 272 -3.30 7.21 11.92
CA VAL A 272 -4.70 6.75 12.02
C VAL A 272 -5.44 6.78 10.69
N TYR A 273 -5.16 7.71 9.78
CA TYR A 273 -5.84 7.74 8.49
C TYR A 273 -5.44 6.58 7.58
N LEU A 274 -4.15 6.21 7.56
CA LEU A 274 -3.69 5.00 6.90
C LEU A 274 -4.39 3.77 7.47
N MET A 275 -4.40 3.65 8.80
CA MET A 275 -5.05 2.54 9.49
C MET A 275 -6.55 2.46 9.18
N ALA A 276 -7.27 3.60 9.21
CA ALA A 276 -8.69 3.66 8.92
C ALA A 276 -9.00 3.23 7.48
N LEU A 277 -8.29 3.81 6.50
CA LEU A 277 -8.43 3.47 5.10
C LEU A 277 -8.07 1.99 4.83
N SER A 278 -7.14 1.43 5.59
CA SER A 278 -6.70 0.03 5.48
C SER A 278 -7.51 -0.96 6.32
N ARG A 279 -8.68 -0.57 6.83
CA ARG A 279 -9.57 -1.40 7.67
C ARG A 279 -8.92 -1.92 8.97
N ILE A 280 -8.12 -1.08 9.62
CA ILE A 280 -7.55 -1.37 10.94
C ILE A 280 -8.24 -0.51 11.98
N SER A 281 -9.12 -1.13 12.77
CA SER A 281 -10.07 -0.46 13.66
C SER A 281 -9.46 0.11 14.94
N ASN A 282 -8.29 -0.38 15.35
CA ASN A 282 -7.71 -0.01 16.64
C ASN A 282 -6.19 0.22 16.56
N THR A 283 -5.71 1.28 17.23
CA THR A 283 -4.30 1.68 17.17
C THR A 283 -3.33 0.67 17.77
N ARG A 284 -3.78 -0.28 18.60
CA ARG A 284 -2.92 -1.37 19.11
C ARG A 284 -2.34 -2.25 18.00
N HIS A 285 -2.99 -2.30 16.84
CA HIS A 285 -2.55 -3.05 15.65
C HIS A 285 -1.53 -2.27 14.81
N ALA A 286 -1.17 -1.04 15.20
CA ALA A 286 -0.12 -0.28 14.52
C ALA A 286 1.25 -0.98 14.56
N THR A 287 1.46 -1.89 15.52
CA THR A 287 2.68 -2.71 15.63
C THR A 287 2.78 -3.79 14.57
N ASP A 288 1.64 -4.21 14.02
CA ASP A 288 1.56 -5.31 13.07
C ASP A 288 1.98 -4.85 11.65
N LEU A 289 2.10 -3.53 11.46
CA LEU A 289 2.52 -2.89 10.21
C LEU A 289 3.95 -2.32 10.36
N SER A 290 4.96 -3.09 9.96
CA SER A 290 6.37 -2.63 9.94
C SER A 290 6.55 -1.35 9.11
N ILE A 291 5.88 -1.30 7.96
CA ILE A 291 5.87 -0.16 7.05
C ILE A 291 5.34 1.13 7.70
N LEU A 292 4.38 1.02 8.62
CA LEU A 292 3.88 2.17 9.36
C LEU A 292 4.91 2.68 10.36
N GLN A 293 5.66 1.78 11.02
CA GLN A 293 6.74 2.18 11.94
C GLN A 293 7.84 2.96 11.20
N GLU A 294 8.24 2.48 10.03
CA GLU A 294 9.22 3.15 9.19
C GLU A 294 8.73 4.52 8.72
N HIS A 295 7.46 4.63 8.31
CA HIS A 295 6.84 5.89 7.94
C HIS A 295 6.91 6.93 9.08
N LEU A 296 6.52 6.53 10.29
CA LEU A 296 6.53 7.40 11.47
C LEU A 296 7.95 7.83 11.85
N GLN A 297 8.92 6.92 11.76
CA GLN A 297 10.32 7.24 12.02
C GLN A 297 10.86 8.26 11.02
N ARG A 298 10.56 8.10 9.72
CA ARG A 298 10.96 9.07 8.69
C ARG A 298 10.29 10.43 8.89
N LEU A 299 8.98 10.46 9.14
CA LEU A 299 8.27 11.70 9.43
C LEU A 299 8.88 12.41 10.64
N PHE A 300 9.22 11.67 11.69
CA PHE A 300 9.84 12.22 12.88
C PHE A 300 11.21 12.84 12.58
N HIS A 301 12.12 12.11 11.95
CA HIS A 301 13.48 12.60 11.71
C HIS A 301 13.59 13.65 10.60
N LEU A 302 12.73 13.61 9.59
CA LEU A 302 12.82 14.52 8.44
C LEU A 302 12.03 15.82 8.63
N ASP A 303 10.90 15.77 9.36
CA ASP A 303 10.01 16.93 9.47
C ASP A 303 9.84 17.40 10.92
N ILE A 304 9.47 16.50 11.85
CA ILE A 304 9.11 16.89 13.21
C ILE A 304 10.33 17.36 14.02
N LEU A 305 11.39 16.53 14.08
CA LEU A 305 12.56 16.79 14.89
C LEU A 305 13.30 18.08 14.46
N PRO A 306 13.56 18.34 13.16
CA PRO A 306 14.14 19.61 12.73
C PRO A 306 13.26 20.81 13.05
N ALA A 307 11.94 20.70 12.84
CA ALA A 307 10.98 21.77 13.11
C ALA A 307 10.81 22.11 14.60
N LEU A 308 11.03 21.15 15.49
CA LEU A 308 11.09 21.40 16.93
C LEU A 308 12.40 22.08 17.32
N GLY A 309 13.52 21.73 16.66
CA GLY A 309 14.82 22.35 16.86
C GLY A 309 14.81 23.86 16.58
N THR A 310 14.14 24.30 15.51
CA THR A 310 13.99 25.74 15.20
C THR A 310 13.11 26.50 16.19
N GLN A 311 12.32 25.79 16.99
CA GLN A 311 11.51 26.35 18.08
C GLN A 311 12.20 26.25 19.45
N GLY A 312 13.49 25.90 19.48
CA GLY A 312 14.28 25.85 20.71
C GLY A 312 14.10 24.57 21.54
N VAL A 313 13.44 23.55 21.02
CA VAL A 313 13.33 22.24 21.68
C VAL A 313 14.60 21.44 21.40
N LEU A 314 15.26 20.97 22.46
CA LEU A 314 16.48 20.16 22.34
C LEU A 314 16.18 18.81 21.66
N SER A 315 17.05 18.40 20.74
CA SER A 315 16.91 17.15 19.97
C SER A 315 16.75 15.91 20.86
N ASP A 316 17.53 15.81 21.94
CA ASP A 316 17.46 14.67 22.86
C ASP A 316 16.12 14.62 23.60
N VAL A 317 15.55 15.76 23.95
CA VAL A 317 14.25 15.85 24.62
C VAL A 317 13.12 15.44 23.67
N ALA A 318 13.17 15.89 22.42
CA ALA A 318 12.19 15.49 21.40
C ALA A 318 12.29 13.99 21.08
N THR A 319 13.50 13.46 20.92
CA THR A 319 13.75 12.03 20.65
C THR A 319 13.27 11.17 21.82
N GLN A 320 13.56 11.56 23.06
CA GLN A 320 13.08 10.85 24.25
C GLN A 320 11.54 10.81 24.31
N MET A 321 10.86 11.93 24.02
CA MET A 321 9.41 11.97 23.96
C MET A 321 8.85 11.05 22.86
N TYR A 322 9.50 11.02 21.69
CA TYR A 322 9.11 10.15 20.59
C TYR A 322 9.23 8.68 20.97
N GLU A 323 10.35 8.26 21.56
CA GLU A 323 10.57 6.88 22.01
C GLU A 323 9.59 6.46 23.11
N GLU A 324 9.37 7.33 24.10
CA GLU A 324 8.38 7.10 25.16
C GLU A 324 6.98 6.92 24.57
N TRP A 325 6.59 7.80 23.65
CA TRP A 325 5.29 7.73 22.98
C TRP A 325 5.14 6.48 22.12
N MET A 326 6.13 6.15 21.29
CA MET A 326 6.10 4.95 20.46
C MET A 326 6.04 3.67 21.29
N THR A 327 6.64 3.66 22.48
CA THR A 327 6.49 2.55 23.42
C THR A 327 5.05 2.40 23.92
N ARG A 328 4.33 3.50 24.11
CA ARG A 328 2.91 3.50 24.50
C ARG A 328 1.99 3.12 23.34
N VAL A 329 2.29 3.56 22.11
CA VAL A 329 1.57 3.12 20.90
C VAL A 329 1.68 1.61 20.69
N ARG A 330 2.81 1.00 21.09
CA ARG A 330 3.06 -0.45 21.03
C ARG A 330 2.34 -1.29 22.11
N HIS A 331 1.43 -0.69 22.88
CA HIS A 331 0.72 -1.39 23.95
C HIS A 331 -0.27 -2.44 23.39
N LYS A 332 0.09 -3.72 23.48
CA LYS A 332 -0.69 -4.83 22.89
C LYS A 332 -2.15 -4.90 23.35
N HIS A 333 -2.43 -4.51 24.59
CA HIS A 333 -3.76 -4.63 25.20
C HIS A 333 -4.56 -3.33 25.25
N LEU A 334 -3.98 -2.20 24.85
CA LEU A 334 -4.63 -0.88 24.95
C LEU A 334 -4.37 -0.10 23.67
N GLY A 335 -5.45 0.26 22.99
CA GLY A 335 -5.39 1.16 21.85
C GLY A 335 -6.71 1.89 21.67
N LEU A 336 -6.70 2.87 20.78
CA LEU A 336 -7.81 3.76 20.52
C LEU A 336 -8.52 3.34 19.24
N ASP A 337 -9.82 3.56 19.20
CA ASP A 337 -10.59 3.43 17.97
C ASP A 337 -10.05 4.39 16.90
N THR A 338 -9.64 3.85 15.76
CA THR A 338 -8.98 4.61 14.70
C THR A 338 -9.90 5.71 14.14
N PHE A 339 -11.18 5.42 13.93
CA PHE A 339 -12.15 6.36 13.36
C PHE A 339 -12.53 7.47 14.35
N TRP A 340 -12.67 7.14 15.64
CA TRP A 340 -12.87 8.13 16.69
C TRP A 340 -11.75 9.17 16.70
N VAL A 341 -10.50 8.73 16.48
CA VAL A 341 -9.33 9.62 16.44
C VAL A 341 -9.27 10.45 15.15
N CYS A 342 -9.78 9.94 14.02
CA CYS A 342 -9.75 10.61 12.71
C CYS A 342 -10.65 11.87 12.61
N GLN A 343 -11.52 12.14 13.60
CA GLN A 343 -12.37 13.34 13.60
C GLN A 343 -11.56 14.65 13.59
N ASN A 344 -12.12 15.75 13.08
CA ASN A 344 -11.46 17.07 12.96
C ASN A 344 -10.13 17.00 12.18
N ALA A 345 -10.14 16.34 11.02
CA ALA A 345 -8.92 15.85 10.40
C ALA A 345 -7.95 16.95 9.96
N LEU A 346 -8.43 17.96 9.23
CA LEU A 346 -7.60 19.08 8.76
C LEU A 346 -7.09 19.95 9.92
N PHE A 347 -7.95 20.26 10.89
CA PHE A 347 -7.54 21.02 12.07
C PHE A 347 -6.39 20.31 12.81
N LYS A 348 -6.52 18.99 13.05
CA LYS A 348 -5.46 18.21 13.69
C LYS A 348 -4.18 18.21 12.88
N PHE A 349 -4.25 18.11 11.56
CA PHE A 349 -3.06 18.19 10.70
C PHE A 349 -2.39 19.56 10.80
N GLN A 350 -3.17 20.64 10.73
CA GLN A 350 -2.70 22.01 10.88
C GLN A 350 -1.96 22.20 12.20
N VAL A 351 -2.61 21.94 13.34
CA VAL A 351 -2.04 22.27 14.65
C VAL A 351 -0.94 21.31 15.12
N ARG A 352 -0.94 20.05 14.66
CA ARG A 352 0.02 19.02 15.11
C ARG A 352 1.23 18.84 14.19
N LEU A 353 1.07 19.05 12.89
CA LEU A 353 2.12 18.76 11.91
C LEU A 353 2.51 20.00 11.11
N PHE A 354 1.55 20.64 10.44
CA PHE A 354 1.88 21.67 9.46
C PHE A 354 2.39 22.98 10.10
N SER A 355 1.81 23.41 11.23
CA SER A 355 2.18 24.66 11.90
C SER A 355 3.66 24.74 12.29
N ILE A 356 4.25 23.62 12.73
CA ILE A 356 5.68 23.55 13.08
C ILE A 356 6.57 23.45 11.85
N VAL A 357 6.13 22.73 10.82
CA VAL A 357 6.84 22.59 9.54
C VAL A 357 6.89 23.92 8.80
N LYS A 358 5.82 24.72 8.85
CA LYS A 358 5.81 26.09 8.34
C LYS A 358 6.93 26.94 8.96
N LYS A 359 7.05 26.93 10.30
CA LYS A 359 8.12 27.67 10.99
C LYS A 359 9.51 27.19 10.56
N GLN A 360 9.67 25.88 10.31
CA GLN A 360 10.90 25.33 9.75
C GLN A 360 11.18 25.85 8.34
N MET A 361 10.17 25.93 7.49
CA MET A 361 10.28 26.46 6.13
C MET A 361 10.66 27.95 6.12
N GLU A 362 10.13 28.73 7.07
CA GLU A 362 10.48 30.14 7.27
C GLU A 362 11.91 30.31 7.79
N ALA A 363 12.34 29.44 8.72
CA ALA A 363 13.67 29.51 9.33
C ALA A 363 14.79 28.94 8.44
N VAL A 364 14.48 27.97 7.57
CA VAL A 364 15.46 27.23 6.75
C VAL A 364 15.03 27.23 5.29
N PRO A 365 15.53 28.17 4.46
CA PRO A 365 15.09 28.30 3.05
C PRO A 365 15.33 27.06 2.17
N SER A 366 16.32 26.24 2.52
CA SER A 366 16.65 25.00 1.80
C SER A 366 15.76 23.81 2.21
N TYR A 367 15.02 23.93 3.30
CA TYR A 367 14.16 22.84 3.77
C TYR A 367 12.96 22.68 2.84
N ARG A 368 12.61 21.42 2.58
CA ARG A 368 11.41 21.01 1.86
C ARG A 368 10.71 19.95 2.68
N PRO A 369 9.38 20.04 2.88
CA PRO A 369 8.65 19.00 3.58
C PRO A 369 8.82 17.63 2.92
N SER A 370 8.96 16.58 3.71
CA SER A 370 9.23 15.24 3.18
C SER A 370 8.00 14.64 2.48
N LEU A 371 8.27 13.60 1.67
CA LEU A 371 7.21 12.77 1.09
C LEU A 371 6.34 12.12 2.18
N SER A 372 6.88 11.81 3.37
CA SER A 372 6.08 11.27 4.47
C SER A 372 5.05 12.30 4.95
N LEU A 373 5.41 13.57 5.09
CA LEU A 373 4.44 14.60 5.46
C LEU A 373 3.36 14.77 4.37
N ALA A 374 3.76 14.79 3.10
CA ALA A 374 2.83 14.88 1.99
C ALA A 374 1.89 13.67 1.93
N PHE A 375 2.38 12.47 2.27
CA PHE A 375 1.58 11.26 2.38
C PHE A 375 0.53 11.34 3.48
N VAL A 376 0.85 11.92 4.65
CA VAL A 376 -0.12 12.15 5.72
C VAL A 376 -1.25 13.06 5.23
N ALA A 377 -0.92 14.17 4.58
CA ALA A 377 -1.92 15.09 4.02
C ALA A 377 -2.79 14.38 2.95
N ALA A 378 -2.18 13.64 2.03
CA ALA A 378 -2.91 12.89 1.00
C ALA A 378 -3.86 11.84 1.61
N SER A 379 -3.43 11.14 2.66
CA SER A 379 -4.26 10.17 3.38
C SER A 379 -5.46 10.82 4.06
N ILE A 380 -5.29 12.02 4.62
CA ILE A 380 -6.37 12.83 5.19
C ILE A 380 -7.37 13.24 4.11
N LEU A 381 -6.90 13.74 2.97
CA LEU A 381 -7.78 14.13 1.86
C LEU A 381 -8.56 12.91 1.35
N ARG A 382 -7.90 11.75 1.23
CA ARG A 382 -8.54 10.48 0.88
C ARG A 382 -9.59 10.03 1.88
N PHE A 383 -9.34 10.25 3.18
CA PHE A 383 -10.32 9.98 4.22
C PHE A 383 -11.53 10.94 4.14
N LEU A 384 -11.30 12.21 3.80
CA LEU A 384 -12.32 13.24 3.67
C LEU A 384 -13.03 13.26 2.30
N THR A 385 -12.81 12.27 1.44
CA THR A 385 -13.42 12.19 0.10
C THR A 385 -14.79 11.50 0.15
N PRO A 386 -15.90 12.20 -0.15
CA PRO A 386 -17.21 11.57 -0.21
C PRO A 386 -17.35 10.64 -1.43
N ILE A 387 -18.17 9.60 -1.29
CA ILE A 387 -18.52 8.68 -2.41
C ILE A 387 -19.93 8.88 -2.97
N SER A 388 -20.69 9.83 -2.43
CA SER A 388 -22.04 10.21 -2.86
C SER A 388 -22.26 11.71 -2.75
N ASP A 389 -23.26 12.20 -3.49
CA ASP A 389 -23.71 13.60 -3.56
C ASP A 389 -24.79 13.97 -2.52
N ASN A 390 -25.12 13.05 -1.61
CA ASN A 390 -26.15 13.28 -0.61
C ASN A 390 -25.62 14.13 0.56
N PHE A 391 -25.78 15.45 0.46
CA PHE A 391 -25.30 16.44 1.43
C PHE A 391 -26.43 17.02 2.28
N VAL A 392 -27.18 16.15 2.97
CA VAL A 392 -28.34 16.54 3.79
C VAL A 392 -27.99 16.55 5.29
N GLY A 393 -28.52 17.52 6.02
CA GLY A 393 -28.36 17.66 7.48
C GLY A 393 -27.47 18.84 7.90
N GLU A 394 -27.63 19.30 9.15
CA GLU A 394 -26.79 20.32 9.78
C GLU A 394 -26.34 19.82 11.17
N PRO A 395 -25.05 19.52 11.39
CA PRO A 395 -23.95 19.50 10.41
C PRO A 395 -24.07 18.36 9.39
N ILE A 396 -23.47 18.52 8.22
CA ILE A 396 -23.50 17.53 7.14
C ILE A 396 -22.64 16.31 7.53
N VAL A 397 -23.20 15.11 7.37
CA VAL A 397 -22.48 13.84 7.52
C VAL A 397 -22.25 13.24 6.14
N PHE A 398 -20.99 13.06 5.77
CA PHE A 398 -20.56 12.48 4.50
C PHE A 398 -20.32 10.98 4.63
N LYS A 399 -20.40 10.25 3.52
CA LYS A 399 -19.95 8.86 3.43
C LYS A 399 -18.63 8.74 2.68
N GLY A 400 -17.65 8.09 3.29
CA GLY A 400 -16.36 7.74 2.69
C GLY A 400 -16.26 6.26 2.35
N LYS A 401 -15.15 5.87 1.72
CA LYS A 401 -14.84 4.48 1.34
C LYS A 401 -13.40 4.12 1.67
N MET A 402 -13.24 3.04 2.45
CA MET A 402 -11.98 2.37 2.74
C MET A 402 -11.43 1.66 1.49
N ASP A 403 -10.16 1.29 1.54
CA ASP A 403 -9.53 0.47 0.52
C ASP A 403 -10.18 -0.94 0.48
N PRO A 404 -10.13 -1.62 -0.68
CA PRO A 404 -10.51 -3.03 -0.76
C PRO A 404 -9.59 -3.87 0.12
N LEU A 405 -10.11 -4.95 0.70
CA LEU A 405 -9.28 -5.92 1.40
C LEU A 405 -8.32 -6.55 0.38
N VAL A 406 -7.02 -6.55 0.71
CA VAL A 406 -6.03 -7.33 -0.03
C VAL A 406 -6.32 -8.81 0.27
N ASN A 407 -6.55 -9.62 -0.76
CA ASN A 407 -6.88 -11.05 -0.74
C ASN A 407 -8.36 -11.43 -0.47
N GLU A 408 -9.12 -11.65 -1.53
CA GLU A 408 -10.17 -12.69 -1.53
C GLU A 408 -9.69 -14.02 -2.13
N GLU A 409 -8.48 -14.11 -2.71
CA GLU A 409 -8.01 -15.33 -3.40
C GLU A 409 -6.87 -16.10 -2.70
N ASN A 410 -6.33 -15.63 -1.58
CA ASN A 410 -5.33 -16.38 -0.81
C ASN A 410 -5.73 -16.47 0.66
N GLY A 411 -6.31 -17.62 1.03
CA GLY A 411 -6.58 -17.98 2.41
C GLY A 411 -5.29 -18.27 3.17
N SER A 412 -4.66 -17.24 3.74
CA SER A 412 -3.84 -17.35 4.95
C SER A 412 -3.44 -15.95 5.43
N ASP A 413 -4.36 -15.26 6.10
CA ASP A 413 -3.97 -14.39 7.22
C ASP A 413 -5.16 -14.31 8.17
N SER A 414 -4.95 -14.81 9.39
CA SER A 414 -5.96 -14.95 10.43
C SER A 414 -6.19 -13.61 11.15
N THR A 415 -6.60 -12.57 10.42
CA THR A 415 -7.28 -11.43 11.05
C THR A 415 -8.76 -11.79 11.21
N PRO A 416 -9.32 -11.77 12.44
CA PRO A 416 -10.71 -12.20 12.67
C PRO A 416 -11.69 -11.41 11.80
N ARG A 417 -12.44 -12.14 10.97
CA ARG A 417 -13.59 -11.61 10.21
C ARG A 417 -14.76 -11.42 11.17
N ASP A 418 -14.70 -10.38 11.97
CA ASP A 418 -15.89 -9.90 12.66
C ASP A 418 -16.72 -9.07 11.65
N SER A 419 -18.01 -9.39 11.53
CA SER A 419 -19.03 -8.57 10.86
C SER A 419 -19.29 -7.25 11.62
N LYS A 420 -18.22 -6.52 11.97
CA LYS A 420 -18.26 -5.39 12.89
C LYS A 420 -18.62 -4.13 12.12
N SER A 421 -19.89 -3.73 12.28
CA SER A 421 -20.30 -2.34 12.13
C SER A 421 -20.52 -1.75 13.52
N TRP A 422 -20.05 -0.52 13.77
CA TRP A 422 -20.22 0.13 15.07
C TRP A 422 -20.28 1.65 14.94
N PHE A 423 -20.84 2.30 15.96
CA PHE A 423 -20.82 3.75 16.09
C PHE A 423 -19.55 4.15 16.85
N TYR A 424 -18.72 4.97 16.23
CA TYR A 424 -17.46 5.41 16.81
C TYR A 424 -17.54 6.86 17.35
N SER A 425 -18.58 7.61 16.98
CA SER A 425 -18.92 8.94 17.50
C SER A 425 -20.43 9.13 17.47
N SER A 426 -20.94 10.23 18.03
CA SER A 426 -22.38 10.53 18.08
C SER A 426 -22.99 10.60 16.68
N GLY A 427 -23.64 9.51 16.25
CA GLY A 427 -24.28 9.40 14.94
C GLY A 427 -23.36 9.04 13.78
N LEU A 428 -22.06 8.76 14.02
CA LEU A 428 -21.13 8.34 12.98
C LEU A 428 -20.85 6.85 13.06
N LYS A 429 -21.12 6.13 11.97
CA LYS A 429 -20.98 4.67 11.87
C LYS A 429 -19.88 4.28 10.90
N VAL A 430 -19.27 3.12 11.13
CA VAL A 430 -18.39 2.44 10.19
C VAL A 430 -18.86 1.00 9.94
N ASP A 431 -18.65 0.50 8.73
CA ASP A 431 -18.95 -0.86 8.32
C ASP A 431 -17.77 -1.45 7.54
N PHE A 432 -17.09 -2.41 8.16
CA PHE A 432 -15.89 -3.05 7.59
C PHE A 432 -16.21 -4.01 6.45
N PHE A 433 -17.43 -4.52 6.34
CA PHE A 433 -17.81 -5.40 5.24
C PHE A 433 -18.00 -4.58 3.97
N SER A 434 -18.85 -3.56 4.04
CA SER A 434 -19.08 -2.67 2.90
C SER A 434 -17.86 -1.80 2.59
N GLY A 435 -16.97 -1.56 3.55
CA GLY A 435 -15.88 -0.61 3.39
C GLY A 435 -16.32 0.85 3.55
N GLU A 436 -17.56 1.11 3.98
CA GLU A 436 -18.11 2.47 4.13
C GLU A 436 -17.95 2.99 5.57
N TYR A 437 -17.80 4.30 5.69
CA TYR A 437 -17.83 4.99 6.97
C TYR A 437 -18.44 6.38 6.82
N ASP A 438 -19.12 6.83 7.85
CA ASP A 438 -19.58 8.21 7.96
C ASP A 438 -18.42 9.10 8.41
N PHE A 439 -18.37 10.37 8.03
CA PHE A 439 -17.43 11.36 8.57
C PHE A 439 -17.99 12.78 8.46
N GLN A 440 -17.44 13.70 9.26
CA GLN A 440 -17.67 15.14 9.13
C GLN A 440 -16.37 15.81 8.68
N ASP A 441 -16.46 16.81 7.82
CA ASP A 441 -15.28 17.49 7.28
C ASP A 441 -14.73 18.61 8.18
N GLY A 442 -15.43 18.89 9.29
CA GLY A 442 -15.06 19.92 10.26
C GLY A 442 -15.46 21.34 9.88
N SER A 443 -16.01 21.56 8.68
CA SER A 443 -16.53 22.86 8.27
C SER A 443 -18.02 22.99 8.56
N THR A 444 -18.48 24.21 8.90
CA THR A 444 -19.90 24.48 9.17
C THR A 444 -20.79 24.26 7.96
N THR A 445 -20.26 24.48 6.74
CA THR A 445 -21.01 24.40 5.48
C THR A 445 -20.79 23.10 4.70
N GLY A 446 -19.91 22.22 5.19
CA GLY A 446 -19.47 21.01 4.47
C GLY A 446 -18.66 21.32 3.20
N ILE A 447 -17.96 22.45 3.15
CA ILE A 447 -17.30 22.95 1.93
C ILE A 447 -16.15 22.06 1.48
N ILE A 448 -15.42 21.43 2.40
CA ILE A 448 -14.26 20.59 2.10
C ILE A 448 -14.74 19.31 1.39
N GLY A 449 -15.70 18.60 2.00
CA GLY A 449 -16.27 17.38 1.43
C GLY A 449 -16.93 17.63 0.07
N LYS A 450 -17.70 18.72 -0.05
CA LYS A 450 -18.32 19.12 -1.33
C LYS A 450 -17.29 19.41 -2.42
N THR A 451 -16.19 20.08 -2.08
CA THR A 451 -15.13 20.43 -3.04
C THR A 451 -14.39 19.18 -3.52
N LEU A 452 -14.00 18.30 -2.59
CA LEU A 452 -13.34 17.04 -2.93
C LEU A 452 -14.26 16.16 -3.79
N TYR A 453 -15.53 16.01 -3.41
CA TYR A 453 -16.49 15.22 -4.20
C TYR A 453 -16.62 15.71 -5.64
N ARG A 454 -16.76 17.03 -5.86
CA ARG A 454 -16.90 17.61 -7.21
C ARG A 454 -15.70 17.28 -8.10
N ALA A 455 -14.48 17.36 -7.56
CA ALA A 455 -13.27 17.07 -8.31
C ALA A 455 -13.06 15.57 -8.55
N THR A 456 -13.48 14.71 -7.61
CA THR A 456 -13.19 13.26 -7.69
C THR A 456 -14.34 12.43 -8.26
N ALA A 457 -15.58 12.92 -8.27
CA ALA A 457 -16.75 12.18 -8.75
C ALA A 457 -16.58 11.60 -10.17
N PRO A 458 -15.99 12.33 -11.15
CA PRO A 458 -15.70 11.77 -12.47
C PRO A 458 -14.73 10.58 -12.40
N ILE A 459 -13.68 10.68 -11.58
CA ILE A 459 -12.65 9.65 -11.39
C ILE A 459 -13.26 8.40 -10.73
N LEU A 460 -14.04 8.59 -9.65
CA LEU A 460 -14.69 7.51 -8.94
C LEU A 460 -15.73 6.78 -9.81
N THR A 461 -16.47 7.53 -10.64
CA THR A 461 -17.42 6.97 -11.60
C THR A 461 -16.70 6.17 -12.69
N ALA A 462 -15.62 6.72 -13.26
CA ALA A 462 -14.82 6.04 -14.27
C ALA A 462 -14.23 4.72 -13.74
N MET A 463 -13.75 4.71 -12.49
CA MET A 463 -13.21 3.51 -11.85
C MET A 463 -14.25 2.43 -11.58
N ARG A 464 -15.50 2.81 -11.25
CA ARG A 464 -16.61 1.85 -11.12
C ARG A 464 -16.99 1.21 -12.46
N ASN A 465 -16.90 1.96 -13.57
CA ASN A 465 -17.42 1.53 -14.86
C ASN A 465 -16.41 0.77 -15.74
N ASN A 466 -15.11 1.13 -15.70
CA ASN A 466 -14.14 0.72 -16.73
C ASN A 466 -12.87 0.02 -16.20
N GLY A 467 -12.74 -0.19 -14.89
CA GLY A 467 -11.47 -0.61 -14.29
C GLY A 467 -10.35 0.42 -14.52
N LYS A 468 -9.08 0.06 -14.23
CA LYS A 468 -7.87 0.92 -14.21
C LYS A 468 -7.49 1.60 -15.55
N LYS A 469 -8.42 2.07 -16.37
CA LYS A 469 -8.16 2.85 -17.60
C LYS A 469 -7.91 4.34 -17.28
N CYS A 470 -7.14 4.96 -18.17
CA CYS A 470 -6.55 6.29 -18.03
C CYS A 470 -7.59 7.39 -17.74
N VAL A 471 -7.37 8.11 -16.64
CA VAL A 471 -8.08 9.35 -16.27
C VAL A 471 -7.63 10.48 -17.20
N SER A 472 -8.52 11.38 -17.61
CA SER A 472 -8.18 12.48 -18.53
C SER A 472 -7.25 13.50 -17.85
N ALA A 473 -6.47 14.24 -18.64
CA ALA A 473 -5.60 15.30 -18.10
C ALA A 473 -6.41 16.41 -17.37
N GLU A 474 -7.61 16.72 -17.87
CA GLU A 474 -8.53 17.71 -17.28
C GLU A 474 -9.00 17.30 -15.88
N THR A 475 -9.35 16.03 -15.68
CA THR A 475 -9.76 15.52 -14.35
C THR A 475 -8.61 15.50 -13.34
N SER A 476 -7.36 15.37 -13.78
CA SER A 476 -6.19 15.50 -12.91
C SER A 476 -5.96 16.94 -12.46
N ALA A 477 -6.22 17.93 -13.33
CA ALA A 477 -6.11 19.35 -13.00
C ALA A 477 -7.16 19.78 -11.96
N ASP A 478 -8.41 19.32 -12.09
CA ASP A 478 -9.48 19.60 -11.12
C ASP A 478 -9.15 19.08 -9.71
N VAL A 479 -8.53 17.90 -9.61
CA VAL A 479 -8.02 17.36 -8.34
C VAL A 479 -6.93 18.28 -7.76
N GLY A 480 -6.03 18.79 -8.59
CA GLY A 480 -5.01 19.76 -8.16
C GLY A 480 -5.59 21.05 -7.59
N VAL A 481 -6.62 21.60 -8.24
CA VAL A 481 -7.34 22.80 -7.77
C VAL A 481 -8.05 22.52 -6.44
N ALA A 482 -8.74 21.39 -6.32
CA ALA A 482 -9.44 21.02 -5.09
C ALA A 482 -8.48 20.80 -3.91
N VAL A 483 -7.36 20.11 -4.13
CA VAL A 483 -6.31 19.93 -3.10
C VAL A 483 -5.78 21.29 -2.63
N SER A 484 -5.44 22.16 -3.57
CA SER A 484 -4.94 23.50 -3.27
C SER A 484 -5.96 24.33 -2.47
N PHE A 485 -7.23 24.30 -2.88
CA PHE A 485 -8.32 24.98 -2.17
C PHE A 485 -8.48 24.48 -0.73
N VAL A 486 -8.49 23.15 -0.55
CA VAL A 486 -8.67 22.52 0.76
C VAL A 486 -7.49 22.82 1.69
N LEU A 487 -6.25 22.71 1.19
CA LEU A 487 -5.08 23.06 1.99
C LEU A 487 -5.08 24.54 2.37
N ASN A 488 -5.49 25.43 1.48
CA ASN A 488 -5.62 26.87 1.72
C ASN A 488 -6.78 27.24 2.67
N GLN A 489 -7.57 26.29 3.16
CA GLN A 489 -8.51 26.53 4.27
C GLN A 489 -7.82 26.52 5.64
N MET A 490 -6.57 26.02 5.73
CA MET A 490 -5.78 26.07 6.95
C MET A 490 -5.17 27.47 7.10
N ASP A 491 -5.28 28.09 8.28
CA ASP A 491 -4.81 29.48 8.51
C ASP A 491 -3.33 29.70 8.18
N ASP A 492 -2.54 28.62 8.22
CA ASP A 492 -1.09 28.64 8.02
C ASP A 492 -0.66 28.30 6.58
N PHE A 493 -1.57 28.02 5.66
CA PHE A 493 -1.24 27.60 4.31
C PHE A 493 -1.40 28.72 3.28
N ASP A 494 -0.31 29.14 2.65
CA ASP A 494 -0.30 30.20 1.65
C ASP A 494 0.20 29.69 0.28
N LEU A 495 -0.70 29.61 -0.71
CA LEU A 495 -0.36 29.19 -2.07
C LEU A 495 0.55 30.17 -2.83
N SER A 496 0.71 31.42 -2.36
CA SER A 496 1.67 32.36 -2.94
C SER A 496 3.12 31.98 -2.60
N ASN A 497 3.33 31.15 -1.56
CA ASN A 497 4.63 30.61 -1.22
C ASN A 497 4.98 29.43 -2.13
N PRO A 498 6.12 29.47 -2.86
CA PRO A 498 6.48 28.42 -3.81
C PRO A 498 6.68 27.04 -3.17
N ILE A 499 7.13 26.99 -1.91
CA ILE A 499 7.31 25.71 -1.19
C ILE A 499 5.95 25.11 -0.82
N HIS A 500 4.98 25.94 -0.46
CA HIS A 500 3.62 25.48 -0.20
C HIS A 500 2.95 24.97 -1.47
N ALA A 501 3.13 25.67 -2.60
CA ALA A 501 2.65 25.23 -3.90
C ALA A 501 3.28 23.89 -4.33
N GLU A 502 4.59 23.72 -4.14
CA GLU A 502 5.32 22.46 -4.39
C GLU A 502 4.79 21.32 -3.50
N PHE A 503 4.57 21.61 -2.21
CA PHE A 503 3.97 20.66 -1.28
C PHE A 503 2.55 20.25 -1.71
N ALA A 504 1.70 21.21 -2.06
CA ALA A 504 0.35 20.93 -2.57
C ALA A 504 0.39 20.04 -3.81
N SER A 505 1.28 20.32 -4.77
CA SER A 505 1.48 19.48 -5.96
C SER A 505 1.88 18.05 -5.61
N THR A 506 2.79 17.88 -4.64
CA THR A 506 3.21 16.56 -4.15
C THR A 506 2.04 15.81 -3.49
N VAL A 507 1.25 16.50 -2.67
CA VAL A 507 0.03 15.96 -2.05
C VAL A 507 -0.97 15.54 -3.13
N THR A 508 -1.20 16.37 -4.15
CA THR A 508 -2.06 16.05 -5.29
C THR A 508 -1.63 14.77 -5.98
N ALA A 509 -0.33 14.59 -6.27
CA ALA A 509 0.17 13.40 -6.94
C ALA A 509 -0.07 12.11 -6.13
N LEU A 510 0.18 12.14 -4.81
CA LEU A 510 -0.06 11.01 -3.92
C LEU A 510 -1.55 10.72 -3.75
N TYR A 511 -2.36 11.75 -3.54
CA TYR A 511 -3.81 11.66 -3.40
C TYR A 511 -4.46 11.11 -4.67
N HIS A 512 -4.06 11.61 -5.84
CA HIS A 512 -4.54 11.11 -7.13
C HIS A 512 -4.23 9.62 -7.31
N ARG A 513 -3.02 9.15 -6.94
CA ARG A 513 -2.69 7.71 -6.99
C ARG A 513 -3.60 6.85 -6.13
N MET A 514 -3.99 7.33 -4.95
CA MET A 514 -4.95 6.65 -4.06
C MET A 514 -6.36 6.60 -4.65
N LEU A 515 -6.74 7.58 -5.49
CA LEU A 515 -8.02 7.59 -6.20
C LEU A 515 -7.99 6.72 -7.45
N THR A 516 -6.83 6.61 -8.11
CA THR A 516 -6.68 5.91 -9.39
C THR A 516 -6.24 4.44 -9.28
N GLY A 517 -6.51 3.81 -8.14
CA GLY A 517 -6.50 2.35 -8.02
C GLY A 517 -5.26 1.74 -7.34
N SER A 518 -4.45 2.54 -6.65
CA SER A 518 -3.54 2.03 -5.61
C SER A 518 -4.16 2.20 -4.23
N THR A 519 -3.97 1.21 -3.34
CA THR A 519 -4.37 1.37 -1.93
C THR A 519 -3.44 2.35 -1.21
N CYS A 520 -3.89 2.90 -0.09
CA CYS A 520 -3.08 3.79 0.74
C CYS A 520 -1.78 3.10 1.21
N LEU A 521 -1.85 1.81 1.56
CA LEU A 521 -0.68 0.98 1.90
C LEU A 521 0.27 0.77 0.72
N GLU A 522 -0.24 0.53 -0.49
CA GLU A 522 0.60 0.39 -1.69
C GLU A 522 1.35 1.68 -2.02
N VAL A 523 0.67 2.84 -1.89
CA VAL A 523 1.30 4.14 -2.10
C VAL A 523 2.41 4.37 -1.08
N LEU A 524 2.19 4.01 0.20
CA LEU A 524 3.21 4.11 1.23
C LEU A 524 4.40 3.16 0.97
N SER A 525 4.13 1.93 0.53
CA SER A 525 5.17 0.92 0.25
C SER A 525 6.09 1.38 -0.87
N GLN A 526 5.51 1.96 -1.91
CA GLN A 526 6.26 2.54 -3.03
C GLN A 526 7.06 3.78 -2.61
N LEU A 527 6.57 4.55 -1.64
CA LEU A 527 7.29 5.72 -1.08
C LEU A 527 8.48 5.28 -0.23
N LEU A 528 8.28 4.30 0.66
CA LEU A 528 9.30 3.85 1.59
C LEU A 528 10.38 3.00 0.93
N GLY A 529 10.03 2.20 -0.08
CA GLY A 529 10.97 1.41 -0.88
C GLY A 529 12.05 2.23 -1.61
N ASN A 530 12.03 3.56 -1.56
CA ASN A 530 13.00 4.45 -2.22
C ASN A 530 14.21 4.89 -1.35
N LYS A 531 14.28 4.64 -0.02
CA LYS A 531 15.40 5.13 0.84
C LYS A 531 16.30 4.05 1.46
N GLU A 532 15.78 2.92 1.97
CA GLU A 532 16.63 1.75 2.33
C GLU A 532 17.36 1.17 1.11
N SER A 533 16.81 1.43 -0.07
CA SER A 533 17.38 1.08 -1.36
C SER A 533 18.44 2.09 -1.83
N SER A 534 18.61 3.24 -1.16
CA SER A 534 19.59 4.28 -1.50
C SER A 534 20.88 4.22 -0.70
N GLU A 535 20.94 3.45 0.40
CA GLU A 535 22.18 3.25 1.15
C GLU A 535 23.15 2.35 0.37
N PRO A 536 24.45 2.70 0.34
CA PRO A 536 25.44 1.88 -0.33
C PRO A 536 25.70 0.59 0.49
N LEU A 537 25.78 -0.52 -0.22
CA LEU A 537 26.27 -1.81 0.28
C LEU A 537 27.74 -1.62 0.66
N GLN A 538 28.10 -2.02 1.87
CA GLN A 538 29.36 -1.66 2.54
C GLN A 538 30.45 -2.72 2.38
N SER A 539 30.10 -3.97 2.04
CA SER A 539 31.05 -5.07 1.92
C SER A 539 30.76 -6.02 0.76
N THR A 540 31.78 -6.80 0.39
CA THR A 540 31.68 -7.85 -0.63
C THR A 540 30.70 -8.95 -0.26
N GLU A 541 30.60 -9.28 1.03
CA GLU A 541 29.64 -10.23 1.59
C GLU A 541 28.22 -9.68 1.52
N GLU A 542 28.02 -8.40 1.91
CA GLU A 542 26.70 -7.77 1.84
C GLU A 542 26.19 -7.69 0.40
N ILE A 543 27.08 -7.38 -0.55
CA ILE A 543 26.77 -7.44 -1.99
C ILE A 543 26.36 -8.86 -2.38
N ALA A 544 27.13 -9.87 -1.99
CA ALA A 544 26.87 -11.26 -2.36
C ALA A 544 25.50 -11.74 -1.86
N ASP A 545 25.22 -11.51 -0.57
CA ASP A 545 23.97 -11.90 0.07
C ASP A 545 22.78 -11.17 -0.52
N PHE A 546 22.89 -9.86 -0.72
CA PHE A 546 21.79 -9.05 -1.24
C PHE A 546 21.49 -9.35 -2.72
N VAL A 547 22.52 -9.57 -3.55
CA VAL A 547 22.35 -9.97 -4.97
C VAL A 547 21.68 -11.34 -5.03
N LYS A 548 22.13 -12.30 -4.21
CA LYS A 548 21.53 -13.63 -4.12
C LYS A 548 20.06 -13.53 -3.70
N GLU A 549 19.75 -12.80 -2.63
CA GLU A 549 18.38 -12.58 -2.17
C GLU A 549 17.51 -11.94 -3.26
N SER A 550 18.03 -10.90 -3.93
CA SER A 550 17.32 -10.18 -4.98
C SER A 550 17.02 -11.05 -6.20
N ILE A 551 17.98 -11.87 -6.65
CA ILE A 551 17.76 -12.81 -7.76
C ILE A 551 16.83 -13.95 -7.34
N LEU A 552 16.93 -14.45 -6.11
CA LEU A 552 16.05 -15.52 -5.66
C LEU A 552 14.62 -15.02 -5.44
N SER A 553 14.39 -13.74 -5.16
CA SER A 553 13.06 -13.17 -4.88
C SER A 553 12.38 -12.54 -6.09
N VAL A 554 13.12 -12.06 -7.09
CA VAL A 554 12.54 -11.34 -8.24
C VAL A 554 11.53 -12.20 -9.00
N ARG A 555 10.34 -11.64 -9.28
CA ARG A 555 9.35 -12.27 -10.16
C ARG A 555 9.67 -11.96 -11.63
N VAL A 556 9.84 -13.00 -12.44
CA VAL A 556 10.35 -12.92 -13.82
C VAL A 556 9.23 -12.72 -14.83
N VAL A 557 9.58 -12.21 -16.01
CA VAL A 557 8.77 -12.40 -17.21
C VAL A 557 9.40 -13.52 -18.01
N ASP A 558 8.65 -14.59 -18.22
CA ASP A 558 9.09 -15.63 -19.14
C ASP A 558 8.70 -15.27 -20.56
N VAL A 559 9.63 -14.61 -21.24
CA VAL A 559 9.35 -13.93 -22.50
C VAL A 559 9.01 -14.88 -23.64
N HIS A 560 9.21 -16.19 -23.51
CA HIS A 560 8.89 -17.17 -24.55
C HIS A 560 8.72 -18.60 -24.00
N THR A 561 7.57 -19.21 -24.28
CA THR A 561 7.19 -20.58 -23.90
C THR A 561 6.31 -21.23 -24.96
N HIS A 562 6.10 -22.53 -24.84
CA HIS A 562 5.14 -23.34 -25.60
C HIS A 562 3.98 -23.82 -24.71
N LEU A 563 3.68 -23.06 -23.66
CA LEU A 563 2.62 -23.39 -22.71
C LEU A 563 1.28 -22.84 -23.17
N PHE A 564 0.21 -23.48 -22.71
CA PHE A 564 -1.17 -23.03 -22.87
C PHE A 564 -1.91 -23.09 -21.53
N PRO A 565 -2.93 -22.25 -21.31
CA PRO A 565 -3.75 -22.31 -20.11
C PRO A 565 -4.66 -23.57 -20.11
N PRO A 566 -5.22 -23.96 -18.96
CA PRO A 566 -6.12 -25.12 -18.85
C PRO A 566 -7.31 -25.09 -19.81
N THR A 567 -7.77 -23.90 -20.20
CA THR A 567 -8.88 -23.73 -21.14
C THR A 567 -8.59 -24.17 -22.57
N HIS A 568 -7.32 -24.45 -22.90
CA HIS A 568 -6.91 -24.99 -24.22
C HIS A 568 -6.77 -26.52 -24.21
N GLY A 569 -7.30 -27.20 -23.18
CA GLY A 569 -7.45 -28.64 -23.15
C GLY A 569 -6.13 -29.39 -23.35
N THR A 570 -6.07 -30.23 -24.38
CA THR A 570 -4.93 -31.11 -24.67
C THR A 570 -3.66 -30.36 -25.10
N LEU A 571 -3.76 -29.07 -25.43
CA LEU A 571 -2.58 -28.23 -25.72
C LEU A 571 -1.81 -27.87 -24.44
N MET A 572 -2.46 -27.92 -23.26
CA MET A 572 -1.78 -27.75 -21.98
C MET A 572 -1.10 -29.06 -21.57
N LEU A 573 0.21 -29.17 -21.82
CA LEU A 573 1.00 -30.30 -21.31
C LEU A 573 1.46 -30.01 -19.88
N TRP A 574 1.17 -30.94 -18.97
CA TRP A 574 1.58 -30.85 -17.56
C TRP A 574 1.58 -32.24 -16.92
N GLY A 575 2.24 -32.36 -15.77
CA GLY A 575 2.33 -33.60 -15.01
C GLY A 575 3.59 -34.42 -15.30
N ILE A 576 3.83 -35.41 -14.43
CA ILE A 576 5.08 -36.18 -14.45
C ILE A 576 5.30 -36.96 -15.76
N ASN A 577 4.24 -37.50 -16.35
CA ASN A 577 4.39 -38.30 -17.58
C ASN A 577 4.80 -37.41 -18.76
N GLU A 578 4.19 -36.23 -18.91
CA GLU A 578 4.61 -35.24 -19.91
C GLU A 578 6.04 -34.74 -19.63
N LEU A 579 6.37 -34.49 -18.36
CA LEU A 579 7.70 -34.03 -17.97
C LEU A 579 8.80 -35.05 -18.31
N ILE A 580 8.57 -36.34 -18.08
CA ILE A 580 9.52 -37.42 -18.39
C ILE A 580 9.58 -37.74 -19.88
N THR A 581 8.46 -37.61 -20.60
CA THR A 581 8.40 -37.88 -22.06
C THR A 581 8.69 -36.65 -22.92
N TYR A 582 9.22 -35.59 -22.30
CA TYR A 582 9.73 -34.43 -23.01
C TYR A 582 10.82 -34.83 -24.00
N HIS A 583 10.78 -34.26 -25.20
CA HIS A 583 11.63 -34.68 -26.33
C HIS A 583 13.15 -34.69 -26.06
N TYR A 584 13.67 -33.95 -25.07
CA TYR A 584 15.08 -34.06 -24.66
C TYR A 584 15.38 -35.43 -24.03
N LEU A 585 14.50 -35.88 -23.14
CA LEU A 585 14.62 -37.18 -22.48
C LEU A 585 14.33 -38.32 -23.44
N VAL A 586 13.44 -38.11 -24.42
CA VAL A 586 13.25 -39.05 -25.54
C VAL A 586 14.55 -39.20 -26.34
N ALA A 587 15.20 -38.10 -26.72
CA ALA A 587 16.50 -38.15 -27.41
C ALA A 587 17.56 -38.90 -26.57
N GLU A 588 17.69 -38.57 -25.29
CA GLU A 588 18.65 -39.22 -24.37
C GLU A 588 18.36 -40.72 -24.19
N PHE A 589 17.08 -41.11 -24.13
CA PHE A 589 16.66 -42.50 -24.03
C PHE A 589 17.10 -43.29 -25.28
N PHE A 590 16.78 -42.80 -26.47
CA PHE A 590 17.09 -43.47 -27.74
C PHE A 590 18.58 -43.51 -28.10
N MET A 591 19.44 -42.75 -27.42
CA MET A 591 20.89 -42.91 -27.59
C MET A 591 21.37 -44.33 -27.26
N THR A 592 20.61 -45.08 -26.47
CA THR A 592 21.08 -46.34 -25.88
C THR A 592 19.99 -47.37 -25.60
N ALA A 593 18.72 -47.04 -25.74
CA ALA A 593 17.64 -48.00 -25.56
C ALA A 593 17.58 -48.98 -26.74
N GLU A 594 17.29 -50.25 -26.45
CA GLU A 594 17.13 -51.32 -27.45
C GLU A 594 15.67 -51.46 -27.92
N ILE A 595 14.94 -50.34 -28.01
CA ILE A 595 13.57 -50.28 -28.56
C ILE A 595 13.59 -49.37 -29.78
N ASP A 596 12.85 -49.74 -30.82
CA ASP A 596 12.69 -48.87 -31.98
C ASP A 596 11.65 -47.77 -31.70
N ILE A 597 11.79 -46.65 -32.41
CA ILE A 597 10.98 -45.44 -32.20
C ILE A 597 9.50 -45.66 -32.55
N GLU A 598 9.20 -46.51 -33.53
CA GLU A 598 7.82 -46.79 -33.96
C GLU A 598 7.09 -47.55 -32.85
N SER A 599 7.68 -48.63 -32.36
CA SER A 599 7.16 -49.39 -31.22
C SER A 599 6.95 -48.51 -29.99
N PHE A 600 7.92 -47.68 -29.64
CA PHE A 600 7.80 -46.76 -28.50
C PHE A 600 6.64 -45.76 -28.66
N ASN A 601 6.47 -45.21 -29.86
CA ASN A 601 5.41 -44.23 -30.13
C ASN A 601 3.99 -44.82 -30.06
N THR A 602 3.84 -46.14 -30.20
CA THR A 602 2.54 -46.82 -30.00
C THR A 602 2.17 -47.03 -28.52
N LEU A 603 3.13 -46.88 -27.60
CA LEU A 603 2.90 -47.11 -26.17
C LEU A 603 2.08 -45.97 -25.55
N PRO A 604 1.21 -46.27 -24.56
CA PRO A 604 0.58 -45.25 -23.74
C PRO A 604 1.63 -44.34 -23.08
N LYS A 605 1.29 -43.06 -22.90
CA LYS A 605 2.18 -42.04 -22.32
C LYS A 605 2.76 -42.43 -20.96
N GLU A 606 1.97 -43.09 -20.13
CA GLU A 606 2.38 -43.62 -18.81
C GLU A 606 3.47 -44.70 -18.93
N GLU A 607 3.38 -45.55 -19.94
CA GLU A 607 4.36 -46.60 -20.21
C GLU A 607 5.65 -46.04 -20.83
N GLN A 608 5.53 -45.06 -21.73
CA GLN A 608 6.68 -44.29 -22.24
C GLN A 608 7.45 -43.65 -21.08
N ALA A 609 6.75 -42.99 -20.15
CA ALA A 609 7.34 -42.37 -18.98
C ALA A 609 8.02 -43.42 -18.06
N ARG A 610 7.38 -44.57 -17.84
CA ARG A 610 7.95 -45.67 -17.05
C ARG A 610 9.26 -46.19 -17.65
N LEU A 611 9.32 -46.40 -18.97
CA LEU A 611 10.52 -46.86 -19.67
C LEU A 611 11.66 -45.85 -19.58
N ILE A 612 11.38 -44.56 -19.82
CA ILE A 612 12.39 -43.50 -19.70
C ILE A 612 12.86 -43.36 -18.25
N TRP A 613 11.96 -43.42 -17.26
CA TRP A 613 12.31 -43.38 -15.84
C TRP A 613 13.26 -44.51 -15.46
N GLU A 614 12.91 -45.74 -15.81
CA GLU A 614 13.74 -46.92 -15.56
C GLU A 614 15.13 -46.75 -16.19
N HIS A 615 15.20 -46.35 -17.46
CA HIS A 615 16.46 -46.30 -18.20
C HIS A 615 17.38 -45.14 -17.80
N LEU A 616 16.81 -43.94 -17.62
CA LEU A 616 17.59 -42.71 -17.39
C LEU A 616 17.74 -42.33 -15.91
N PHE A 617 16.90 -42.84 -15.01
CA PHE A 617 16.91 -42.49 -13.58
C PHE A 617 17.25 -43.66 -12.66
N ILE A 618 16.96 -44.91 -13.05
CA ILE A 618 17.24 -46.10 -12.25
C ILE A 618 18.52 -46.78 -12.70
N GLN A 619 18.59 -47.18 -13.97
CA GLN A 619 19.74 -47.88 -14.54
C GLN A 619 20.95 -46.97 -14.72
N ARG A 620 20.71 -45.65 -14.74
CA ARG A 620 21.74 -44.62 -14.81
C ARG A 620 21.44 -43.54 -13.79
N SER A 621 22.50 -42.87 -13.34
CA SER A 621 22.33 -41.68 -12.51
C SER A 621 21.78 -40.53 -13.38
N PRO A 622 20.72 -39.83 -12.94
CA PRO A 622 20.05 -38.77 -13.70
C PRO A 622 20.85 -37.45 -13.68
N ILE A 623 22.07 -37.47 -14.23
CA ILE A 623 23.01 -36.34 -14.17
C ILE A 623 22.84 -35.32 -15.29
N SER A 624 22.19 -35.68 -16.40
CA SER A 624 21.92 -34.73 -17.48
C SER A 624 21.01 -33.61 -16.99
N GLU A 625 21.11 -32.43 -17.61
CA GLU A 625 20.34 -31.26 -17.17
C GLU A 625 18.82 -31.50 -17.29
N ALA A 626 18.38 -32.23 -18.31
CA ALA A 626 16.96 -32.59 -18.47
C ALA A 626 16.50 -33.55 -17.36
N CYS A 627 17.27 -34.59 -17.04
CA CYS A 627 16.94 -35.54 -15.96
C CYS A 627 16.98 -34.85 -14.58
N ARG A 628 18.03 -34.06 -14.30
CA ARG A 628 18.13 -33.25 -13.08
C ARG A 628 16.93 -32.32 -12.94
N GLY A 629 16.48 -31.72 -14.05
CA GLY A 629 15.29 -30.86 -14.09
C GLY A 629 14.04 -31.54 -13.54
N VAL A 630 13.78 -32.78 -13.93
CA VAL A 630 12.67 -33.58 -13.38
C VAL A 630 12.78 -33.73 -11.86
N ILE A 631 13.97 -34.09 -11.37
CA ILE A 631 14.22 -34.27 -9.94
C ILE A 631 14.03 -32.97 -9.16
N THR A 632 14.56 -31.85 -9.66
CA THR A 632 14.40 -30.53 -9.04
C THR A 632 12.94 -30.13 -8.97
N THR A 633 12.18 -30.29 -10.06
CA THR A 633 10.75 -30.00 -10.07
C THR A 633 10.00 -30.79 -9.00
N LEU A 634 10.27 -32.10 -8.88
CA LEU A 634 9.63 -32.95 -7.87
C LEU A 634 10.00 -32.54 -6.44
N GLN A 635 11.25 -32.16 -6.19
CA GLN A 635 11.70 -31.66 -4.89
C GLN A 635 10.98 -30.36 -4.50
N GLU A 636 10.92 -29.39 -5.41
CA GLU A 636 10.27 -28.09 -5.17
C GLU A 636 8.73 -28.22 -5.02
N LEU A 637 8.13 -29.28 -5.57
CA LEU A 637 6.72 -29.63 -5.34
C LEU A 637 6.45 -30.31 -3.98
N GLY A 638 7.50 -30.61 -3.20
CA GLY A 638 7.40 -31.28 -1.90
C GLY A 638 7.43 -32.81 -1.97
N LEU A 639 7.75 -33.39 -3.14
CA LEU A 639 7.74 -34.84 -3.39
C LEU A 639 9.09 -35.51 -3.16
N GLY A 640 10.02 -34.83 -2.48
CA GLY A 640 11.38 -35.35 -2.24
C GLY A 640 11.43 -36.72 -1.56
N HIS A 641 10.44 -37.03 -0.71
CA HIS A 641 10.32 -38.32 -0.05
C HIS A 641 9.97 -39.47 -1.02
N LEU A 642 9.20 -39.21 -2.08
CA LEU A 642 8.90 -40.17 -3.13
C LEU A 642 10.09 -40.33 -4.09
N VAL A 643 10.75 -39.21 -4.42
CA VAL A 643 12.00 -39.22 -5.20
C VAL A 643 13.08 -40.06 -4.51
N ALA A 644 13.25 -39.92 -3.20
CA ALA A 644 14.24 -40.71 -2.44
C ALA A 644 13.97 -42.23 -2.51
N LYS A 645 12.69 -42.62 -2.60
CA LYS A 645 12.25 -44.01 -2.80
C LYS A 645 12.19 -44.43 -4.27
N ARG A 646 12.41 -43.49 -5.20
CA ARG A 646 12.26 -43.66 -6.66
C ARG A 646 10.85 -44.13 -7.05
N ASP A 647 9.85 -43.70 -6.30
CA ASP A 647 8.46 -44.14 -6.42
C ASP A 647 7.69 -43.34 -7.48
N LEU A 648 7.88 -43.71 -8.76
CA LEU A 648 7.18 -43.07 -9.88
C LEU A 648 5.66 -43.20 -9.75
N LYS A 649 5.16 -44.32 -9.24
CA LYS A 649 3.72 -44.57 -9.12
C LYS A 649 3.09 -43.62 -8.10
N GLY A 650 3.69 -43.48 -6.92
CA GLY A 650 3.23 -42.52 -5.92
C GLY A 650 3.27 -41.07 -6.44
N ILE A 651 4.27 -40.73 -7.27
CA ILE A 651 4.35 -39.41 -7.92
C ILE A 651 3.18 -39.23 -8.92
N GLN A 652 2.89 -40.24 -9.73
CA GLN A 652 1.75 -40.21 -10.67
C GLN A 652 0.41 -40.08 -9.95
N GLU A 653 0.23 -40.79 -8.82
CA GLU A 653 -0.96 -40.68 -7.98
C GLU A 653 -1.12 -39.26 -7.44
N TRP A 654 -0.05 -38.64 -6.94
CA TRP A 654 -0.09 -37.25 -6.47
C TRP A 654 -0.49 -36.26 -7.58
N PHE A 655 0.04 -36.42 -8.79
CA PHE A 655 -0.32 -35.56 -9.93
C PHE A 655 -1.78 -35.70 -10.35
N LYS A 656 -2.35 -36.91 -10.25
CA LYS A 656 -3.77 -37.18 -10.55
C LYS A 656 -4.72 -36.47 -9.58
N GLU A 657 -4.26 -36.11 -8.39
CA GLU A 657 -5.06 -35.41 -7.37
C GLU A 657 -5.09 -33.87 -7.54
N GLN A 658 -4.28 -33.30 -8.45
CA GLN A 658 -4.19 -31.86 -8.60
C GLN A 658 -5.31 -31.29 -9.48
N ASP A 659 -5.87 -30.14 -9.11
CA ASP A 659 -6.71 -29.34 -10.00
C ASP A 659 -5.82 -28.53 -10.98
N PRO A 660 -6.06 -28.59 -12.31
CA PRO A 660 -5.22 -27.90 -13.29
C PRO A 660 -5.13 -26.38 -13.10
N GLN A 661 -6.22 -25.73 -12.66
CA GLN A 661 -6.30 -24.28 -12.51
C GLN A 661 -5.51 -23.83 -11.29
N GLU A 662 -5.68 -24.52 -10.15
CA GLU A 662 -4.89 -24.30 -8.94
C GLU A 662 -3.40 -24.66 -9.17
N TYR A 663 -3.14 -25.70 -9.96
CA TYR A 663 -1.79 -26.16 -10.26
C TYR A 663 -0.97 -25.12 -11.06
N VAL A 664 -1.60 -24.43 -12.03
CA VAL A 664 -0.97 -23.29 -12.72
C VAL A 664 -0.52 -22.23 -11.73
N ALA A 665 -1.39 -21.80 -10.81
CA ALA A 665 -1.06 -20.77 -9.82
C ALA A 665 0.09 -21.24 -8.91
N LYS A 666 0.09 -22.51 -8.50
CA LYS A 666 1.15 -23.13 -7.71
C LYS A 666 2.49 -23.10 -8.46
N VAL A 667 2.53 -23.57 -9.71
CA VAL A 667 3.76 -23.59 -10.54
C VAL A 667 4.31 -22.19 -10.76
N PHE A 668 3.47 -21.22 -11.12
CA PHE A 668 3.89 -19.82 -11.33
C PHE A 668 4.42 -19.19 -10.04
N SER A 669 3.81 -19.51 -8.90
CA SER A 669 4.26 -19.05 -7.58
C SER A 669 5.64 -19.62 -7.22
N LEU A 670 5.81 -20.95 -7.33
CA LEU A 670 7.07 -21.65 -7.04
C LEU A 670 8.21 -21.15 -7.94
N ALA A 671 7.95 -21.03 -9.24
CA ALA A 671 8.93 -20.53 -10.22
C ALA A 671 9.16 -19.01 -10.13
N LYS A 672 8.32 -18.28 -9.37
CA LYS A 672 8.30 -16.82 -9.25
C LYS A 672 8.16 -16.14 -10.61
N ILE A 673 7.11 -16.48 -11.35
CA ILE A 673 6.80 -15.92 -12.67
C ILE A 673 5.66 -14.91 -12.55
N ARG A 674 5.81 -13.73 -13.17
CA ARG A 674 4.74 -12.73 -13.31
C ARG A 674 3.75 -13.18 -14.38
N TYR A 675 4.26 -13.45 -15.58
CA TYR A 675 3.53 -14.02 -16.71
C TYR A 675 4.50 -14.72 -17.65
N ALA A 676 3.97 -15.66 -18.44
CA ALA A 676 4.65 -16.35 -19.51
C ALA A 676 4.03 -15.97 -20.86
N VAL A 677 4.84 -15.81 -21.89
CA VAL A 677 4.37 -15.58 -23.25
C VAL A 677 4.30 -16.93 -23.98
N MET A 678 3.11 -17.29 -24.45
CA MET A 678 2.81 -18.49 -25.22
C MET A 678 3.36 -18.36 -26.65
N THR A 679 3.34 -19.47 -27.38
CA THR A 679 3.63 -19.50 -28.82
C THR A 679 2.40 -19.99 -29.55
N ASN A 680 1.68 -19.09 -30.23
CA ASN A 680 0.37 -19.37 -30.80
C ASN A 680 0.43 -19.47 -32.33
N ILE A 681 -0.04 -20.59 -32.87
CA ILE A 681 0.10 -20.97 -34.26
C ILE A 681 -1.28 -20.88 -34.95
N PRO A 682 -1.63 -19.74 -35.54
CA PRO A 682 -2.93 -19.56 -36.21
C PRO A 682 -3.09 -20.42 -37.47
N PHE A 683 -1.98 -20.97 -37.99
CA PHE A 683 -1.94 -21.83 -39.16
C PHE A 683 -2.16 -23.31 -38.82
N ASP A 684 -2.19 -23.67 -37.54
CA ASP A 684 -2.55 -25.00 -37.08
C ASP A 684 -4.07 -25.06 -36.84
N PRO A 685 -4.83 -25.85 -37.61
CA PRO A 685 -6.28 -25.96 -37.43
C PRO A 685 -6.67 -26.42 -36.02
N GLN A 686 -5.86 -27.28 -35.39
CA GLN A 686 -6.14 -27.78 -34.04
C GLN A 686 -5.98 -26.68 -32.99
N GLU A 687 -5.05 -25.74 -33.17
CA GLU A 687 -4.94 -24.60 -32.26
C GLU A 687 -6.00 -23.55 -32.59
N ALA A 688 -6.20 -23.24 -33.88
CA ALA A 688 -7.12 -22.19 -34.35
C ALA A 688 -8.55 -22.36 -33.82
N GLN A 689 -9.04 -23.60 -33.68
CA GLN A 689 -10.38 -23.87 -33.13
C GLN A 689 -10.55 -23.35 -31.68
N TYR A 690 -9.50 -23.36 -30.85
CA TYR A 690 -9.59 -22.82 -29.48
C TYR A 690 -9.77 -21.31 -29.47
N TRP A 691 -9.25 -20.62 -30.48
CA TRP A 691 -9.36 -19.17 -30.62
C TRP A 691 -10.68 -18.71 -31.24
N LEU A 692 -11.29 -19.55 -32.08
CA LEU A 692 -12.51 -19.23 -32.81
C LEU A 692 -13.77 -19.80 -32.16
N GLY A 693 -13.62 -20.85 -31.35
CA GLY A 693 -14.73 -21.67 -30.90
C GLY A 693 -15.36 -22.46 -32.04
N ASP A 694 -16.47 -23.12 -31.75
CA ASP A 694 -17.33 -23.76 -32.74
C ASP A 694 -18.80 -23.36 -32.51
N PRO A 695 -19.33 -22.39 -33.29
CA PRO A 695 -20.72 -21.99 -33.21
C PRO A 695 -21.72 -23.11 -33.53
N SER A 696 -21.33 -24.12 -34.32
CA SER A 696 -22.19 -25.25 -34.70
C SER A 696 -22.38 -26.25 -33.56
N GLU A 697 -21.36 -26.39 -32.71
CA GLU A 697 -21.39 -27.19 -31.49
C GLU A 697 -21.69 -26.35 -30.22
N ASN A 698 -21.98 -25.05 -30.41
CA ASN A 698 -22.21 -24.07 -29.34
C ASN A 698 -21.04 -23.95 -28.34
N ILE A 699 -19.81 -24.14 -28.83
CA ILE A 699 -18.56 -24.02 -28.08
C ILE A 699 -18.03 -22.59 -28.27
N PRO A 700 -17.96 -21.75 -27.22
CA PRO A 700 -17.37 -20.42 -27.33
C PRO A 700 -15.83 -20.50 -27.47
N PRO A 701 -15.16 -19.45 -27.99
CA PRO A 701 -13.72 -19.32 -27.90
C PRO A 701 -13.20 -19.54 -26.48
N ALA A 702 -12.03 -20.16 -26.35
CA ALA A 702 -11.38 -20.34 -25.06
C ALA A 702 -11.12 -18.98 -24.41
N SER A 703 -11.70 -18.78 -23.22
CA SER A 703 -11.38 -17.63 -22.39
C SER A 703 -10.25 -17.98 -21.44
N TRP A 704 -9.29 -17.08 -21.23
CA TRP A 704 -8.24 -17.28 -20.24
C TRP A 704 -7.77 -15.97 -19.64
N SER A 705 -7.13 -16.08 -18.48
CA SER A 705 -6.55 -14.93 -17.79
C SER A 705 -5.21 -14.56 -18.41
N ARG A 706 -5.12 -13.33 -18.93
CA ARG A 706 -3.85 -12.72 -19.36
C ARG A 706 -2.90 -12.40 -18.20
N THR A 707 -3.32 -12.64 -16.96
CA THR A 707 -2.45 -12.51 -15.77
C THR A 707 -1.28 -13.46 -15.84
N TYR A 708 -1.51 -14.72 -16.24
CA TYR A 708 -0.45 -15.74 -16.32
C TYR A 708 0.06 -15.96 -17.74
N PHE A 709 -0.82 -15.95 -18.74
CA PHE A 709 -0.47 -16.31 -20.11
C PHE A 709 -0.77 -15.17 -21.08
N ARG A 710 0.28 -14.66 -21.73
CA ARG A 710 0.17 -13.70 -22.83
C ARG A 710 0.43 -14.41 -24.15
N SER A 711 -0.14 -13.93 -25.25
CA SER A 711 -0.01 -14.56 -26.55
C SER A 711 1.17 -14.01 -27.36
N ALA A 712 1.71 -14.83 -28.25
CA ALA A 712 2.58 -14.37 -29.34
C ALA A 712 2.19 -15.08 -30.63
N LEU A 713 2.17 -14.33 -31.73
CA LEU A 713 1.67 -14.80 -33.01
C LEU A 713 2.80 -15.44 -33.83
N ARG A 714 2.85 -16.78 -33.86
CA ARG A 714 3.85 -17.53 -34.61
C ARG A 714 3.53 -17.51 -36.11
N VAL A 715 4.52 -17.11 -36.91
CA VAL A 715 4.41 -16.84 -38.35
C VAL A 715 5.53 -17.50 -39.16
N ASP A 716 6.05 -18.64 -38.70
CA ASP A 716 7.09 -19.41 -39.41
C ASP A 716 6.76 -19.63 -40.90
N GLN A 717 5.49 -19.88 -41.22
CA GLN A 717 4.98 -20.08 -42.58
C GLN A 717 5.37 -18.94 -43.53
N LEU A 718 5.41 -17.69 -43.04
CA LEU A 718 5.78 -16.54 -43.88
C LEU A 718 7.25 -16.55 -44.26
N LEU A 719 8.14 -16.97 -43.36
CA LEU A 719 9.58 -17.04 -43.65
C LEU A 719 9.95 -18.32 -44.43
N LEU A 720 9.15 -19.37 -44.29
CA LEU A 720 9.27 -20.59 -45.10
C LEU A 720 8.74 -20.41 -46.53
N GLY A 721 7.88 -19.41 -46.77
CA GLY A 721 7.11 -19.33 -48.01
C GLY A 721 6.11 -20.48 -48.16
N ASP A 722 5.62 -21.01 -47.03
CA ASP A 722 4.65 -22.11 -46.99
C ASP A 722 3.24 -21.58 -47.31
N TRP A 723 3.03 -21.33 -48.60
CA TRP A 723 1.80 -20.76 -49.11
C TRP A 723 0.61 -21.71 -48.94
N GLU A 724 0.83 -23.03 -48.98
CA GLU A 724 -0.24 -24.03 -48.79
C GLU A 724 -0.89 -23.89 -47.40
N SER A 725 -0.09 -23.79 -46.34
CA SER A 725 -0.60 -23.56 -44.99
C SER A 725 -1.27 -22.19 -44.84
N ILE A 726 -0.76 -21.17 -45.54
CA ILE A 726 -1.34 -19.82 -45.50
C ILE A 726 -2.70 -19.80 -46.21
N GLU A 727 -2.85 -20.45 -47.37
CA GLU A 727 -4.13 -20.56 -48.10
C GLU A 727 -5.20 -21.25 -47.25
N LYS A 728 -4.87 -22.38 -46.61
CA LYS A 728 -5.78 -23.05 -45.67
C LYS A 728 -6.24 -22.13 -44.54
N ALA A 729 -5.35 -21.29 -44.00
CA ALA A 729 -5.70 -20.33 -42.96
C ALA A 729 -6.50 -19.12 -43.49
N LEU A 730 -6.36 -18.77 -44.78
CA LEU A 730 -7.17 -17.72 -45.41
C LEU A 730 -8.61 -18.17 -45.61
N ASP A 731 -8.83 -19.44 -45.96
CA ASP A 731 -10.16 -20.03 -46.15
C ASP A 731 -11.00 -19.95 -44.87
N VAL A 732 -10.39 -20.09 -43.69
CA VAL A 732 -11.06 -19.96 -42.38
C VAL A 732 -11.80 -18.62 -42.21
N PHE A 733 -11.36 -17.56 -42.91
CA PHE A 733 -11.97 -16.23 -42.84
C PHE A 733 -12.53 -15.74 -44.19
N ASP A 734 -12.71 -16.64 -45.17
CA ASP A 734 -13.16 -16.32 -46.53
C ASP A 734 -12.32 -15.20 -47.18
N LEU A 735 -10.99 -15.24 -46.99
CA LEU A 735 -10.07 -14.24 -47.52
C LEU A 735 -9.44 -14.71 -48.85
N SER A 736 -9.28 -13.78 -49.81
CA SER A 736 -8.65 -14.09 -51.10
C SER A 736 -7.18 -14.55 -50.95
N PRO A 737 -6.72 -15.58 -51.68
CA PRO A 737 -5.33 -16.05 -51.69
C PRO A 737 -4.42 -15.04 -52.39
N SER A 738 -3.99 -14.01 -51.67
CA SER A 738 -3.10 -12.95 -52.15
C SER A 738 -2.30 -12.35 -51.01
N VAL A 739 -1.22 -11.61 -51.31
CA VAL A 739 -0.44 -10.84 -50.31
C VAL A 739 -1.35 -9.92 -49.48
N LYS A 740 -2.36 -9.30 -50.10
CA LYS A 740 -3.36 -8.46 -49.41
C LYS A 740 -4.27 -9.28 -48.49
N GLY A 741 -4.65 -10.49 -48.91
CA GLY A 741 -5.38 -11.46 -48.09
C GLY A 741 -4.57 -11.88 -46.86
N CYS A 742 -3.30 -12.26 -47.05
CA CYS A 742 -2.39 -12.61 -45.96
C CYS A 742 -2.23 -11.46 -44.95
N ARG A 743 -2.12 -10.21 -45.41
CA ARG A 743 -2.12 -9.04 -44.52
C ARG A 743 -3.41 -8.93 -43.68
N LYS A 744 -4.58 -9.16 -44.30
CA LYS A 744 -5.86 -9.15 -43.59
C LYS A 744 -5.96 -10.29 -42.58
N LEU A 745 -5.46 -11.49 -42.94
CA LEU A 745 -5.42 -12.66 -42.06
C LEU A 745 -4.66 -12.35 -40.77
N LEU A 746 -3.41 -11.85 -40.89
CA LEU A 746 -2.62 -11.49 -39.71
C LEU A 746 -3.26 -10.36 -38.90
N THR A 747 -3.91 -9.39 -39.57
CA THR A 747 -4.65 -8.32 -38.86
C THR A 747 -5.79 -8.89 -38.00
N LYS A 748 -6.57 -9.85 -38.53
CA LYS A 748 -7.61 -10.55 -37.76
C LYS A 748 -7.02 -11.31 -36.58
N TRP A 749 -5.92 -12.03 -36.78
CA TRP A 749 -5.27 -12.76 -35.68
C TRP A 749 -4.68 -11.83 -34.62
N ILE A 750 -4.18 -10.64 -34.99
CA ILE A 750 -3.78 -9.61 -34.03
C ILE A 750 -4.98 -9.16 -33.18
N GLU A 751 -6.14 -8.95 -33.79
CA GLU A 751 -7.37 -8.56 -33.08
C GLU A 751 -7.85 -9.65 -32.12
N ILE A 752 -7.82 -10.91 -32.56
CA ILE A 752 -8.26 -12.09 -31.79
C ILE A 752 -7.28 -12.39 -30.63
N MET A 753 -5.99 -12.52 -30.93
CA MET A 753 -5.00 -12.98 -29.96
C MET A 753 -4.47 -11.85 -29.09
N GLN A 754 -4.46 -10.61 -29.57
CA GLN A 754 -3.75 -9.48 -28.96
C GLN A 754 -2.30 -9.87 -28.57
N PRO A 755 -1.47 -10.27 -29.55
CA PRO A 755 -0.14 -10.80 -29.27
C PRO A 755 0.80 -9.71 -28.76
N GLU A 756 1.76 -10.11 -27.92
CA GLU A 756 2.85 -9.21 -27.49
C GLU A 756 3.84 -8.96 -28.64
N TYR A 757 4.07 -9.96 -29.49
CA TYR A 757 4.96 -9.89 -30.65
C TYR A 757 4.58 -10.95 -31.70
N PHE A 758 5.08 -10.77 -32.93
CA PHE A 758 5.19 -11.84 -33.92
C PHE A 758 6.38 -12.73 -33.59
N MET A 759 6.30 -14.02 -33.86
CA MET A 759 7.41 -14.96 -33.64
C MET A 759 7.67 -15.79 -34.89
N ALA A 760 8.93 -15.96 -35.27
CA ALA A 760 9.31 -16.88 -36.33
C ALA A 760 10.61 -17.63 -35.98
N SER A 761 10.60 -18.95 -36.18
CA SER A 761 11.86 -19.68 -36.35
C SER A 761 12.40 -19.38 -37.73
N VAL A 762 13.62 -18.85 -37.82
CA VAL A 762 14.24 -18.49 -39.09
C VAL A 762 14.75 -19.77 -39.77
N PRO A 763 14.27 -20.10 -40.99
CA PRO A 763 14.78 -21.25 -41.73
C PRO A 763 16.30 -21.16 -41.93
N ILE A 764 17.01 -22.29 -41.89
CA ILE A 764 18.47 -22.29 -41.89
C ILE A 764 19.07 -21.69 -43.18
N ASP A 765 18.35 -21.81 -44.29
CA ASP A 765 18.65 -21.32 -45.61
C ASP A 765 18.05 -19.94 -45.91
N PHE A 766 17.31 -19.35 -44.96
CA PHE A 766 16.71 -18.03 -45.15
C PHE A 766 17.76 -16.93 -45.27
N GLN A 767 17.65 -16.11 -46.32
CA GLN A 767 18.56 -15.01 -46.60
C GLN A 767 17.80 -13.69 -46.74
N TYR A 768 18.33 -12.65 -46.13
CA TYR A 768 17.89 -11.28 -46.38
C TYR A 768 19.10 -10.34 -46.50
N PRO A 769 19.19 -9.52 -47.57
CA PRO A 769 18.29 -9.48 -48.73
C PRO A 769 18.49 -10.69 -49.66
N SER A 770 17.41 -11.25 -50.23
CA SER A 770 17.46 -12.29 -51.29
C SER A 770 17.02 -11.75 -52.65
N SER A 771 17.43 -12.35 -53.76
CA SER A 771 16.90 -11.99 -55.09
C SER A 771 15.64 -12.78 -55.49
N ASP A 772 15.20 -13.69 -54.62
CA ASP A 772 14.13 -14.63 -54.93
C ASP A 772 12.78 -13.92 -54.96
N MET A 773 12.07 -14.11 -56.08
CA MET A 773 10.73 -13.58 -56.32
C MET A 773 9.78 -14.74 -56.56
N GLY A 774 8.58 -14.68 -55.99
CA GLY A 774 7.52 -15.66 -56.20
C GLY A 774 6.75 -15.39 -57.49
N SER A 775 5.64 -16.10 -57.67
CA SER A 775 4.65 -15.78 -58.70
C SER A 775 3.48 -15.02 -58.08
N ASP A 776 2.66 -14.35 -58.90
CA ASP A 776 1.44 -13.67 -58.44
C ASP A 776 0.48 -14.58 -57.65
N SER A 777 0.52 -15.89 -57.92
CA SER A 777 -0.29 -16.93 -57.27
C SER A 777 0.41 -17.66 -56.12
N ASN A 778 1.71 -17.42 -55.90
CA ASN A 778 2.49 -18.04 -54.83
C ASN A 778 3.65 -17.10 -54.42
N PRO A 779 3.40 -16.15 -53.50
CA PRO A 779 4.39 -15.17 -53.09
C PRO A 779 5.55 -15.82 -52.34
N SER A 780 6.76 -15.36 -52.63
CA SER A 780 7.98 -15.81 -51.95
C SER A 780 8.02 -15.36 -50.48
N ALA A 781 8.86 -16.03 -49.67
CA ALA A 781 9.14 -15.60 -48.30
C ALA A 781 9.62 -14.13 -48.22
N ARG A 782 10.38 -13.67 -49.22
CA ARG A 782 10.82 -12.27 -49.34
C ARG A 782 9.63 -11.33 -49.46
N GLU A 783 8.67 -11.64 -50.33
CA GLU A 783 7.48 -10.80 -50.56
C GLU A 783 6.56 -10.78 -49.35
N LEU A 784 6.36 -11.93 -48.69
CA LEU A 784 5.59 -12.01 -47.45
C LEU A 784 6.25 -11.21 -46.33
N LEU A 785 7.58 -11.28 -46.20
CA LEU A 785 8.32 -10.48 -45.23
C LEU A 785 8.18 -8.98 -45.50
N LEU A 786 8.46 -8.55 -46.74
CA LEU A 786 8.53 -7.13 -47.11
C LEU A 786 7.17 -6.44 -47.23
N TYR A 787 6.15 -7.14 -47.71
CA TYR A 787 4.85 -6.54 -47.99
C TYR A 787 3.79 -6.85 -46.93
N VAL A 788 4.02 -7.86 -46.08
CA VAL A 788 3.08 -8.25 -45.01
C VAL A 788 3.69 -8.03 -43.63
N LEU A 789 4.71 -8.81 -43.26
CA LEU A 789 5.16 -8.90 -41.86
C LEU A 789 5.81 -7.61 -41.36
N LEU A 790 6.83 -7.10 -42.05
CA LEU A 790 7.54 -5.87 -41.62
C LEU A 790 6.61 -4.64 -41.59
N PRO A 791 5.76 -4.38 -42.60
CA PRO A 791 4.87 -3.24 -42.53
C PRO A 791 3.78 -3.39 -41.46
N LEU A 792 3.32 -4.61 -41.14
CA LEU A 792 2.40 -4.82 -40.01
C LEU A 792 3.09 -4.63 -38.66
N ALA A 793 4.31 -5.15 -38.50
CA ALA A 793 5.11 -4.97 -37.30
C ALA A 793 5.32 -3.49 -36.99
N GLU A 794 5.64 -2.70 -38.01
CA GLU A 794 5.78 -1.25 -37.89
C GLU A 794 4.44 -0.55 -37.57
N GLU A 795 3.40 -0.78 -38.38
CA GLU A 795 2.09 -0.12 -38.22
C GLU A 795 1.45 -0.41 -36.85
N LYS A 796 1.49 -1.68 -36.43
CA LYS A 796 0.88 -2.14 -35.17
C LYS A 796 1.82 -2.02 -33.97
N LYS A 797 3.05 -1.56 -34.18
CA LYS A 797 4.12 -1.48 -33.16
C LYS A 797 4.38 -2.82 -32.47
N LEU A 798 4.23 -3.92 -33.21
CA LEU A 798 4.47 -5.27 -32.74
C LEU A 798 5.88 -5.72 -33.13
N PRO A 799 6.76 -6.06 -32.17
CA PRO A 799 8.07 -6.61 -32.49
C PRO A 799 8.00 -7.94 -33.24
N ILE A 800 9.10 -8.30 -33.88
CA ILE A 800 9.30 -9.62 -34.50
C ILE A 800 10.38 -10.37 -33.72
N ALA A 801 10.00 -11.45 -33.06
CA ALA A 801 10.89 -12.39 -32.40
C ALA A 801 11.43 -13.42 -33.38
N LEU A 802 12.74 -13.43 -33.59
CA LEU A 802 13.44 -14.30 -34.53
C LEU A 802 14.31 -15.31 -33.77
N LYS A 803 14.07 -16.61 -34.00
CA LYS A 803 14.88 -17.70 -33.43
C LYS A 803 15.74 -18.33 -34.53
N PHE A 804 17.06 -18.22 -34.43
CA PHE A 804 18.03 -18.61 -35.47
C PHE A 804 18.76 -19.93 -35.19
N ASP A 805 19.29 -20.55 -36.25
CA ASP A 805 20.20 -21.71 -36.23
C ASP A 805 19.57 -23.10 -36.05
N SER A 806 18.24 -23.25 -36.01
CA SER A 806 17.62 -24.58 -35.93
C SER A 806 17.54 -25.27 -37.30
N VAL A 807 17.85 -26.57 -37.35
CA VAL A 807 17.68 -27.43 -38.53
C VAL A 807 16.62 -28.47 -38.23
N ARG A 808 15.58 -28.55 -39.07
CA ARG A 808 14.40 -29.37 -38.82
C ARG A 808 14.06 -30.26 -40.01
N PRO A 809 14.22 -31.60 -39.93
CA PRO A 809 14.98 -32.36 -38.94
C PRO A 809 16.41 -32.72 -39.41
N ILE A 810 17.32 -33.02 -38.48
CA ILE A 810 18.58 -33.72 -38.77
C ILE A 810 18.42 -35.26 -38.71
N ASN A 811 17.46 -35.74 -37.92
CA ASN A 811 17.06 -37.14 -37.85
C ASN A 811 15.53 -37.25 -37.80
N ALA A 812 14.89 -37.36 -38.97
CA ALA A 812 13.43 -37.35 -39.08
C ALA A 812 12.72 -38.44 -38.26
N ALA A 813 13.37 -39.60 -38.04
CA ALA A 813 12.77 -40.72 -37.31
C ALA A 813 12.43 -40.35 -35.86
N LEU A 814 13.18 -39.43 -35.23
CA LEU A 814 12.95 -39.00 -33.85
C LEU A 814 11.89 -37.89 -33.72
N GLY A 815 11.23 -37.50 -34.81
CA GLY A 815 10.27 -36.39 -34.81
C GLY A 815 10.91 -35.11 -34.27
N VAL A 816 10.24 -34.45 -33.31
CA VAL A 816 10.74 -33.20 -32.68
C VAL A 816 12.07 -33.40 -31.95
N ALA A 817 12.35 -34.60 -31.44
CA ALA A 817 13.63 -34.92 -30.81
C ALA A 817 14.79 -35.05 -31.83
N GLY A 818 14.46 -35.09 -33.12
CA GLY A 818 15.39 -35.19 -34.24
C GLY A 818 15.76 -33.87 -34.88
N ASP A 819 15.27 -32.75 -34.35
CA ASP A 819 15.73 -31.42 -34.72
C ASP A 819 17.16 -31.18 -34.22
N GLY A 820 17.92 -30.36 -34.94
CA GLY A 820 19.31 -30.07 -34.63
C GLY A 820 19.63 -28.58 -34.78
N LEU A 821 20.92 -28.28 -34.90
CA LEU A 821 21.38 -26.91 -35.09
C LEU A 821 22.49 -26.82 -36.13
N GLN A 822 22.53 -25.69 -36.83
CA GLN A 822 23.62 -25.28 -37.71
C GLN A 822 23.80 -23.76 -37.59
N PRO A 823 25.04 -23.24 -37.46
CA PRO A 823 25.29 -21.80 -37.43
C PRO A 823 24.69 -21.08 -38.65
N SER A 824 23.84 -20.08 -38.41
CA SER A 824 23.28 -19.22 -39.46
C SER A 824 24.15 -17.98 -39.68
N ASN A 825 23.89 -17.29 -40.80
CA ASN A 825 24.57 -16.04 -41.13
C ASN A 825 23.92 -14.85 -40.39
N VAL A 826 24.62 -14.29 -39.40
CA VAL A 826 24.16 -13.14 -38.62
C VAL A 826 23.90 -11.89 -39.49
N ASN A 827 24.46 -11.82 -40.70
CA ASN A 827 24.21 -10.71 -41.63
C ASN A 827 22.73 -10.52 -41.98
N THR A 828 21.93 -11.60 -41.97
CA THR A 828 20.48 -11.51 -42.17
C THR A 828 19.86 -10.60 -41.11
N LEU A 829 20.18 -10.80 -39.83
CA LEU A 829 19.67 -9.95 -38.74
C LEU A 829 20.22 -8.52 -38.81
N ILE A 830 21.51 -8.36 -39.16
CA ILE A 830 22.14 -7.04 -39.34
C ILE A 830 21.42 -6.24 -40.43
N ALA A 831 21.14 -6.86 -41.58
CA ALA A 831 20.43 -6.23 -42.68
C ALA A 831 19.01 -5.84 -42.26
N LEU A 832 18.27 -6.72 -41.59
CA LEU A 832 16.92 -6.41 -41.07
C LEU A 832 16.94 -5.22 -40.10
N CYS A 833 17.85 -5.20 -39.13
CA CYS A 833 17.93 -4.12 -38.14
C CYS A 833 18.30 -2.78 -38.79
N ARG A 834 19.23 -2.80 -39.76
CA ARG A 834 19.70 -1.61 -40.49
C ARG A 834 18.65 -1.06 -41.43
N ASP A 835 17.99 -1.94 -42.20
CA ASP A 835 17.10 -1.54 -43.29
C ASP A 835 15.70 -1.18 -42.76
N PHE A 836 15.32 -1.67 -41.56
CA PHE A 836 14.04 -1.39 -40.89
C PHE A 836 14.22 -0.85 -39.47
N PRO A 837 14.77 0.37 -39.30
CA PRO A 837 15.07 0.92 -37.97
C PRO A 837 13.84 1.19 -37.08
N ARG A 838 12.65 1.28 -37.69
CA ARG A 838 11.37 1.47 -36.98
C ARG A 838 10.70 0.15 -36.58
N VAL A 839 11.19 -0.98 -37.08
CA VAL A 839 10.74 -2.31 -36.64
C VAL A 839 11.64 -2.77 -35.51
N LYS A 840 11.01 -3.28 -34.44
CA LYS A 840 11.69 -3.87 -33.30
C LYS A 840 11.88 -5.36 -33.50
N PHE A 841 13.09 -5.85 -33.24
CA PHE A 841 13.45 -7.26 -33.33
C PHE A 841 13.82 -7.80 -31.94
N LEU A 842 13.20 -8.91 -31.56
CA LEU A 842 13.68 -9.75 -30.48
C LEU A 842 14.48 -10.88 -31.13
N ALA A 843 15.65 -11.26 -30.61
CA ALA A 843 16.40 -12.36 -31.20
C ALA A 843 17.02 -13.30 -30.17
N THR A 844 17.05 -14.58 -30.54
CA THR A 844 17.80 -15.63 -29.84
C THR A 844 18.42 -16.58 -30.86
N PHE A 845 19.61 -17.07 -30.55
CA PHE A 845 20.42 -17.93 -31.43
C PHE A 845 20.64 -19.27 -30.73
N LEU A 846 20.56 -20.37 -31.46
CA LEU A 846 20.76 -21.72 -30.92
C LEU A 846 22.23 -22.15 -30.97
N SER A 847 22.99 -21.63 -31.94
CA SER A 847 24.40 -21.93 -32.12
C SER A 847 25.26 -21.18 -31.11
N ARG A 848 26.08 -21.91 -30.35
CA ARG A 848 27.05 -21.32 -29.42
C ARG A 848 28.03 -20.38 -30.13
N VAL A 849 28.47 -20.71 -31.35
CA VAL A 849 29.49 -19.92 -32.07
C VAL A 849 28.98 -18.56 -32.56
N ASN A 850 27.67 -18.38 -32.71
CA ASN A 850 27.07 -17.11 -33.14
C ASN A 850 26.90 -16.10 -31.99
N GLN A 851 26.95 -16.55 -30.73
CA GLN A 851 26.53 -15.76 -29.57
C GLN A 851 27.36 -14.49 -29.37
N HIS A 852 28.67 -14.54 -29.59
CA HIS A 852 29.52 -13.36 -29.48
C HIS A 852 29.20 -12.32 -30.55
N GLN A 853 29.13 -12.76 -31.81
CA GLN A 853 28.82 -11.85 -32.92
C GLN A 853 27.46 -11.19 -32.73
N VAL A 854 26.41 -11.94 -32.38
CA VAL A 854 25.08 -11.35 -32.18
C VAL A 854 25.03 -10.40 -30.97
N THR A 855 25.80 -10.69 -29.91
CA THR A 855 25.91 -9.78 -28.75
C THR A 855 26.53 -8.44 -29.17
N VAL A 856 27.58 -8.46 -30.00
CA VAL A 856 28.16 -7.24 -30.57
C VAL A 856 27.15 -6.52 -31.48
N VAL A 857 26.36 -7.24 -32.27
CA VAL A 857 25.31 -6.66 -33.13
C VAL A 857 24.23 -5.96 -32.30
N ALA A 858 23.77 -6.57 -31.19
CA ALA A 858 22.80 -5.95 -30.29
C ALA A 858 23.31 -4.65 -29.65
N ASN A 859 24.63 -4.53 -29.42
CA ASN A 859 25.24 -3.27 -28.99
C ASN A 859 25.13 -2.15 -30.05
N LYS A 860 24.94 -2.48 -31.34
CA LYS A 860 24.89 -1.51 -32.44
C LYS A 860 23.49 -1.06 -32.82
N PHE A 861 22.46 -1.85 -32.50
CA PHE A 861 21.10 -1.62 -32.97
C PHE A 861 20.13 -1.46 -31.80
N ALA A 862 19.64 -0.23 -31.60
CA ALA A 862 18.70 0.09 -30.53
C ALA A 862 17.31 -0.58 -30.71
N ASN A 863 17.02 -1.05 -31.91
CA ASN A 863 15.83 -1.81 -32.29
C ASN A 863 16.04 -3.33 -32.23
N LEU A 864 17.15 -3.82 -31.64
CA LEU A 864 17.41 -5.23 -31.40
C LEU A 864 17.51 -5.51 -29.89
N HIS A 865 16.78 -6.51 -29.41
CA HIS A 865 16.87 -6.99 -28.03
C HIS A 865 17.16 -8.49 -28.00
N LEU A 866 18.26 -8.87 -27.35
CA LEU A 866 18.57 -10.28 -27.15
C LEU A 866 17.86 -10.83 -25.93
N TYR A 867 17.37 -12.06 -26.06
CA TYR A 867 16.79 -12.78 -24.95
C TYR A 867 17.22 -14.24 -24.93
N GLY A 868 17.44 -14.76 -23.72
CA GLY A 868 17.45 -16.20 -23.52
C GLY A 868 18.73 -16.95 -23.86
N CYS A 869 18.80 -18.17 -23.34
CA CYS A 869 19.71 -19.21 -23.78
C CYS A 869 18.85 -20.34 -24.37
N TRP A 870 18.63 -20.30 -25.68
CA TRP A 870 17.64 -21.15 -26.34
C TRP A 870 18.10 -22.61 -26.47
N TRP A 871 17.23 -23.54 -26.08
CA TRP A 871 17.33 -24.99 -26.34
C TRP A 871 18.69 -25.62 -25.99
N TYR A 872 19.55 -25.94 -26.96
CA TYR A 872 20.87 -26.53 -26.70
C TYR A 872 21.82 -25.56 -25.98
N CYS A 873 21.56 -24.26 -26.02
CA CYS A 873 22.24 -23.27 -25.17
C CYS A 873 21.70 -23.23 -23.73
N ASN A 874 20.58 -23.91 -23.42
CA ASN A 874 19.97 -23.96 -22.09
C ASN A 874 20.62 -25.02 -21.18
N ASN A 875 21.94 -25.01 -21.12
CA ASN A 875 22.77 -25.87 -20.27
C ASN A 875 23.64 -24.99 -19.36
N PRO A 876 23.85 -25.33 -18.08
CA PRO A 876 24.52 -24.44 -17.12
C PRO A 876 25.85 -23.85 -17.58
N SER A 877 26.70 -24.64 -18.25
CA SER A 877 27.99 -24.17 -18.78
C SER A 877 27.86 -23.12 -19.88
N ILE A 878 26.84 -23.24 -20.73
CA ILE A 878 26.59 -22.29 -21.83
C ILE A 878 25.82 -21.07 -21.31
N ILE A 879 24.86 -21.25 -20.39
CA ILE A 879 24.18 -20.13 -19.73
C ILE A 879 25.20 -19.22 -19.02
N ASP A 880 26.19 -19.80 -18.33
CA ASP A 880 27.24 -19.04 -17.66
C ASP A 880 28.04 -18.18 -18.66
N GLU A 881 28.57 -18.79 -19.71
CA GLU A 881 29.35 -18.11 -20.75
C GLU A 881 28.56 -17.00 -21.45
N LEU A 882 27.35 -17.29 -21.91
CA LEU A 882 26.51 -16.34 -22.65
C LEU A 882 26.09 -15.17 -21.76
N THR A 883 25.73 -15.42 -20.50
CA THR A 883 25.30 -14.37 -19.58
C THR A 883 26.45 -13.43 -19.25
N ARG A 884 27.66 -13.95 -18.98
CA ARG A 884 28.87 -13.13 -18.73
C ARG A 884 29.20 -12.24 -19.92
N MET A 885 29.31 -12.82 -21.10
CA MET A 885 29.63 -12.10 -22.32
C MET A 885 28.61 -10.99 -22.62
N ARG A 886 27.32 -11.26 -22.43
CA ARG A 886 26.27 -10.25 -22.62
C ARG A 886 26.31 -9.16 -21.56
N LEU A 887 26.55 -9.48 -20.29
CA LEU A 887 26.73 -8.47 -19.25
C LEU A 887 27.92 -7.55 -19.54
N GLU A 888 29.04 -8.13 -19.98
CA GLU A 888 30.26 -7.40 -20.30
C GLU A 888 30.09 -6.41 -21.47
N ILE A 889 29.28 -6.77 -22.48
CA ILE A 889 29.11 -5.95 -23.70
C ILE A 889 27.85 -5.05 -23.65
N LEU A 890 26.77 -5.51 -23.01
CA LEU A 890 25.45 -4.88 -23.05
C LEU A 890 25.00 -4.34 -21.69
N GLY A 891 25.75 -4.59 -20.61
CA GLY A 891 25.27 -4.30 -19.26
C GLY A 891 23.95 -5.04 -19.00
N THR A 892 22.92 -4.32 -18.55
CA THR A 892 21.59 -4.90 -18.28
C THR A 892 20.56 -4.72 -19.40
N ALA A 893 21.00 -4.35 -20.61
CA ALA A 893 20.14 -4.09 -21.77
C ALA A 893 19.78 -5.35 -22.58
N PHE A 894 19.53 -6.47 -21.90
CA PHE A 894 19.08 -7.73 -22.50
C PHE A 894 18.26 -8.54 -21.49
N THR A 895 17.56 -9.58 -21.96
CA THR A 895 16.86 -10.51 -21.06
C THR A 895 17.69 -11.78 -20.90
N ALA A 896 18.09 -12.10 -19.66
CA ALA A 896 19.06 -13.15 -19.40
C ALA A 896 18.57 -14.54 -19.82
N GLN A 897 17.27 -14.83 -19.62
CA GLN A 897 16.74 -16.17 -19.83
C GLN A 897 15.28 -16.18 -20.33
N HIS A 898 14.88 -17.28 -20.98
CA HIS A 898 13.50 -17.77 -21.10
C HIS A 898 13.48 -19.28 -20.86
N SER A 899 12.33 -19.87 -20.52
CA SER A 899 12.28 -21.31 -20.24
C SER A 899 12.19 -22.18 -21.49
N ASP A 900 11.52 -21.68 -22.54
CA ASP A 900 11.07 -22.47 -23.69
C ASP A 900 10.23 -23.69 -23.26
N ALA A 901 9.55 -23.58 -22.11
CA ALA A 901 8.83 -24.70 -21.50
C ALA A 901 7.71 -25.18 -22.41
N ARG A 902 7.65 -26.50 -22.65
CA ARG A 902 6.54 -27.18 -23.32
C ARG A 902 5.59 -27.84 -22.32
N VAL A 903 6.12 -28.23 -21.17
CA VAL A 903 5.37 -28.83 -20.07
C VAL A 903 5.39 -27.83 -18.92
N LEU A 904 4.23 -27.51 -18.35
CA LEU A 904 4.07 -26.45 -17.33
C LEU A 904 5.09 -26.58 -16.17
N ASP A 905 5.28 -27.80 -15.70
CA ASP A 905 6.18 -28.19 -14.61
C ASP A 905 7.65 -27.81 -14.83
N GLN A 906 8.05 -27.63 -16.09
CA GLN A 906 9.41 -27.25 -16.47
C GLN A 906 9.76 -25.83 -16.00
N LEU A 907 8.77 -24.96 -15.85
CA LEU A 907 8.97 -23.60 -15.35
C LEU A 907 9.73 -23.61 -14.01
N ILE A 908 9.45 -24.59 -13.14
CA ILE A 908 10.08 -24.72 -11.83
C ILE A 908 11.58 -24.90 -11.97
N TYR A 909 12.03 -25.99 -12.61
CA TYR A 909 13.47 -26.25 -12.69
C TYR A 909 14.19 -25.28 -13.63
N LYS A 910 13.57 -24.87 -14.75
CA LYS A 910 14.21 -23.96 -15.72
C LYS A 910 14.60 -22.65 -15.06
N TRP A 911 13.69 -22.06 -14.29
CA TRP A 911 13.98 -20.83 -13.56
C TRP A 911 14.83 -21.07 -12.32
N ARG A 912 14.66 -22.17 -11.59
CA ARG A 912 15.51 -22.53 -10.45
C ARG A 912 16.97 -22.66 -10.87
N HIS A 913 17.27 -23.48 -11.87
CA HIS A 913 18.62 -23.74 -12.34
C HIS A 913 19.24 -22.50 -12.99
N SER A 914 18.47 -21.73 -13.77
CA SER A 914 18.98 -20.49 -14.36
C SER A 914 19.36 -19.46 -13.28
N ARG A 915 18.59 -19.35 -12.18
CA ARG A 915 18.98 -18.52 -11.03
C ARG A 915 20.24 -19.03 -10.36
N GLU A 916 20.36 -20.35 -10.16
CA GLU A 916 21.57 -20.96 -9.58
C GLU A 916 22.83 -20.61 -10.38
N VAL A 917 22.73 -20.50 -11.71
CA VAL A 917 23.85 -20.09 -12.58
C VAL A 917 24.05 -18.56 -12.57
N ILE A 918 22.97 -17.77 -12.64
CA ILE A 918 23.07 -16.30 -12.76
C ILE A 918 23.50 -15.63 -11.46
N VAL A 919 23.16 -16.19 -10.29
CA VAL A 919 23.57 -15.65 -8.97
C VAL A 919 25.08 -15.43 -8.88
N PRO A 920 25.94 -16.46 -9.02
CA PRO A 920 27.39 -16.26 -8.89
C PRO A 920 27.95 -15.28 -9.92
N ILE A 921 27.40 -15.25 -11.13
CA ILE A 921 27.81 -14.30 -12.18
C ILE A 921 27.55 -12.86 -11.73
N MET A 922 26.33 -12.56 -11.29
CA MET A 922 25.95 -11.20 -10.87
C MET A 922 26.69 -10.77 -9.60
N VAL A 923 26.90 -11.68 -8.66
CA VAL A 923 27.71 -11.41 -7.45
C VAL A 923 29.12 -11.00 -7.87
N GLU A 924 29.76 -11.77 -8.75
CA GLU A 924 31.10 -11.47 -9.24
C GLU A 924 31.16 -10.12 -9.97
N MET A 925 30.19 -9.82 -10.85
CA MET A 925 30.16 -8.55 -11.59
C MET A 925 30.03 -7.34 -10.67
N TYR A 926 29.16 -7.42 -9.65
CA TYR A 926 29.00 -6.34 -8.68
C TYR A 926 30.19 -6.20 -7.73
N GLN A 927 30.81 -7.32 -7.33
CA GLN A 927 32.04 -7.27 -6.52
C GLN A 927 33.20 -6.64 -7.30
N LYS A 928 33.36 -6.94 -8.60
CA LYS A 928 34.35 -6.27 -9.47
C LYS A 928 34.09 -4.76 -9.59
N LEU A 929 32.81 -4.39 -9.76
CA LEU A 929 32.41 -2.99 -9.84
C LEU A 929 32.69 -2.24 -8.53
N HIS A 930 32.35 -2.85 -7.38
CA HIS A 930 32.67 -2.34 -6.05
C HIS A 930 34.18 -2.21 -5.82
N ALA A 931 34.97 -3.23 -6.19
CA ALA A 931 36.44 -3.19 -6.09
C ALA A 931 37.07 -2.09 -6.97
N SER A 932 36.37 -1.66 -8.02
CA SER A 932 36.78 -0.53 -8.87
C SER A 932 36.42 0.84 -8.28
N GLY A 933 35.87 0.89 -7.05
CA GLY A 933 35.51 2.11 -6.34
C GLY A 933 34.07 2.59 -6.54
N TRP A 934 33.21 1.79 -7.20
CA TRP A 934 31.81 2.15 -7.39
C TRP A 934 30.93 1.66 -6.23
N MET A 935 30.35 2.58 -5.48
CA MET A 935 29.47 2.26 -4.35
C MET A 935 28.06 1.87 -4.86
N LEU A 936 27.71 0.59 -4.73
CA LEU A 936 26.41 0.05 -5.16
C LEU A 936 25.36 0.22 -4.08
N THR A 937 24.15 0.65 -4.45
CA THR A 937 23.01 0.65 -3.52
C THR A 937 22.08 -0.54 -3.77
N LYS A 938 21.30 -0.90 -2.75
CA LYS A 938 20.28 -1.96 -2.85
C LYS A 938 19.27 -1.70 -4.00
N ALA A 939 18.87 -0.46 -4.23
CA ALA A 939 17.98 -0.05 -5.34
C ALA A 939 18.61 -0.35 -6.69
N GLN A 940 19.90 -0.03 -6.87
CA GLN A 940 20.59 -0.21 -8.14
C GLN A 940 20.65 -1.71 -8.47
N VAL A 941 21.04 -2.54 -7.50
CA VAL A 941 21.08 -4.00 -7.64
C VAL A 941 19.70 -4.56 -7.99
N GLN A 942 18.64 -4.16 -7.25
CA GLN A 942 17.27 -4.61 -7.51
C GLN A 942 16.74 -4.16 -8.88
N ARG A 943 16.99 -2.90 -9.28
CA ARG A 943 16.62 -2.37 -10.59
C ARG A 943 17.26 -3.20 -11.71
N ASP A 944 18.55 -3.46 -11.60
CA ASP A 944 19.35 -4.12 -12.61
C ASP A 944 19.00 -5.62 -12.72
N ILE A 945 18.74 -6.29 -11.60
CA ILE A 945 18.18 -7.65 -11.57
C ILE A 945 16.79 -7.65 -12.21
N LYS A 946 15.90 -6.72 -11.85
CA LYS A 946 14.57 -6.61 -12.47
C LYS A 946 14.66 -6.45 -13.98
N ARG A 947 15.62 -5.67 -14.48
CA ARG A 947 15.88 -5.51 -15.93
C ARG A 947 16.24 -6.84 -16.59
N LEU A 948 17.24 -7.55 -16.06
CA LEU A 948 17.69 -8.83 -16.63
C LEU A 948 16.61 -9.92 -16.64
N PHE A 949 15.73 -9.92 -15.64
CA PHE A 949 14.64 -10.90 -15.47
C PHE A 949 13.31 -10.48 -16.11
N GLY A 950 13.37 -9.63 -17.15
CA GLY A 950 12.22 -9.29 -17.99
C GLY A 950 11.86 -7.80 -18.04
N GLY A 951 12.39 -6.99 -17.12
CA GLY A 951 12.16 -5.54 -17.14
C GLY A 951 12.76 -4.86 -18.39
N ALA A 952 13.94 -5.30 -18.85
CA ALA A 952 14.57 -4.75 -20.06
C ALA A 952 13.76 -5.10 -21.32
N TYR A 953 13.14 -6.29 -21.34
CA TYR A 953 12.16 -6.65 -22.37
C TYR A 953 10.96 -5.69 -22.33
N GLU A 954 10.33 -5.49 -21.17
CA GLU A 954 9.17 -4.57 -21.04
C GLU A 954 9.54 -3.12 -21.43
N GLU A 955 10.72 -2.64 -21.04
CA GLU A 955 11.27 -1.34 -21.45
C GLU A 955 11.42 -1.28 -22.98
N PHE A 956 11.94 -2.33 -23.62
CA PHE A 956 12.08 -2.42 -25.08
C PHE A 956 10.72 -2.47 -25.80
N MET A 957 9.74 -3.22 -25.25
CA MET A 957 8.38 -3.26 -25.77
C MET A 957 7.71 -1.88 -25.71
N ALA A 958 8.01 -1.08 -24.68
CA ALA A 958 7.43 0.25 -24.47
C ALA A 958 8.09 1.37 -25.30
N LYS A 959 9.30 1.16 -25.85
CA LYS A 959 9.95 2.15 -26.74
C LYS A 959 9.04 2.48 -27.93
N GLN A 960 8.88 3.78 -28.19
CA GLN A 960 8.07 4.31 -29.30
C GLN A 960 8.84 4.35 -30.61
#